data_AF-A0AA38Y5J0-F1
#
_entry.id   AF-A0AA38Y5J0-F1
#
_cell.length_a   1.000
_cell.length_b   1.000
_cell.length_c   1.000
_cell.angle_alpha   90.00
_cell.angle_beta   90.00
_cell.angle_gamma   90.00
#
_symmetry.space_group_name_H-M   'P 1'
#
loop_
_entity.id
_entity.type
_entity.pdbx_description
1 polymer ?
#
loop_
_entity_poly.entity_id
_entity_poly.type
_entity_poly.pdbx_seq_one_letter_code
_entity_poly.pdbx_strand_id
1 'polypeptide(L)'
;MINIPAFIGEQPPDFYVYNLLTLPQTQLDNRTHVLPMGRGVGGGSLVNGMIWNRGNQEDFNLWASLGNPGWDWNSLLPYFTKSETYTPRAYADVNRQPVTFDPAVHGSSGPVQVSYPAFYWPQTDNWFAALDTLEIPSPIDPNEGTSAGSYFLPSSMDPASQTRSDARRAYHDKAANRSNYHVLTNAQVGRILFRRGVVPQAIGVRTLDGRRFLARREVILAAGAIHTPQVLELSGVGDGQLLSSLNISVVVDLAGVGNNLQDHALLRVTYPYQNPAYPNPQWLLTNSTFNSTSAQEYFSSHTGPWTAKPSTAIAFPSLAQITNNTYARSLILSATQDSQGYYSSPRVLPSNKTNRPFLQAGYQAQYPLILQNLMSESTPAYEILNDNSGGLDIALMRPLSRGTTHITCQDATVDPAINPNWLSHPLDFEIMLAAMEFNQRILDTDAVQTLEPSYGQVPANATRPELEGIVRQGINTEYHYSGTCAMMPRGLGGVVDADLNVYGTKGLRIVDTSVYPVVPGAHLQSVAYAVGERAADIIRGRIVMVVTPVGIGTDAGPVGGMYHEYGTPHEDFVWDARTEPGVLDAFAKLWGTDELLVSFDGMNFTLPQPERADVKPWPHIDQSPKRKGLVCAQGIINFAPNGPQDGGLVVVRGSHNLIAEYFKKHGMPPEPRTWGPEDYFSFIAEEVDWFKEAGCEVVKVCADPGDLIIWDSRTIHYNRLPESQQVRSIVYACYAPARFASEKDLKLKAQLFHERKPTTHWPNMNIFDGTSVDELRFGKPDACKRVRPVNDVVETDTVLRLAGVKSY
;
A
#
# COMPACT_ATOMS: atom_id res chain seq x y z
N MET A 1 -12.64 -29.21 18.43
CA MET A 1 -11.20 -28.96 18.66
C MET A 1 -10.75 -27.65 18.00
N ILE A 2 -10.69 -27.54 16.66
CA ILE A 2 -10.12 -26.36 15.96
C ILE A 2 -10.72 -24.98 16.31
N ASN A 3 -11.93 -24.94 16.88
CA ASN A 3 -12.59 -23.69 17.28
C ASN A 3 -12.13 -23.19 18.64
N ILE A 4 -11.62 -24.06 19.50
CA ILE A 4 -11.28 -23.72 20.89
C ILE A 4 -9.81 -23.27 20.91
N PRO A 5 -9.50 -22.07 21.44
CA PRO A 5 -8.15 -21.50 21.41
C PRO A 5 -7.06 -22.40 22.00
N ALA A 6 -7.37 -23.17 23.05
CA ALA A 6 -6.43 -24.11 23.68
C ALA A 6 -5.77 -25.09 22.71
N PHE A 7 -6.43 -25.46 21.60
CA PHE A 7 -5.96 -26.47 20.65
C PHE A 7 -5.37 -25.87 19.36
N ILE A 8 -4.98 -24.60 19.36
CA ILE A 8 -4.20 -24.02 18.27
C ILE A 8 -2.91 -24.83 18.08
N GLY A 9 -2.66 -25.31 16.86
CA GLY A 9 -1.48 -26.12 16.52
C GLY A 9 -1.68 -27.62 16.72
N GLU A 10 -2.78 -28.06 17.35
CA GLU A 10 -3.10 -29.47 17.58
C GLU A 10 -4.13 -30.03 16.58
N GLN A 11 -4.22 -29.44 15.39
CA GLN A 11 -5.24 -29.85 14.43
C GLN A 11 -4.94 -31.23 13.83
N PRO A 12 -5.96 -32.07 13.54
CA PRO A 12 -5.75 -33.36 12.91
C PRO A 12 -4.93 -33.23 11.61
N PRO A 13 -3.76 -33.88 11.51
CA PRO A 13 -2.94 -33.84 10.31
C PRO A 13 -3.72 -34.40 9.12
N ASP A 14 -3.40 -33.92 7.91
CA ASP A 14 -3.94 -34.35 6.60
C ASP A 14 -5.42 -34.00 6.32
N PHE A 15 -6.25 -33.84 7.35
CA PHE A 15 -7.65 -33.45 7.18
C PHE A 15 -7.81 -31.94 7.00
N TYR A 16 -7.22 -31.15 7.89
CA TYR A 16 -7.31 -29.69 7.86
C TYR A 16 -6.07 -28.99 7.33
N VAL A 17 -5.00 -29.74 7.03
CA VAL A 17 -3.73 -29.18 6.57
C VAL A 17 -3.19 -29.95 5.37
N TYR A 18 -2.63 -29.22 4.41
CA TYR A 18 -1.63 -29.74 3.48
C TYR A 18 -0.30 -29.83 4.23
N ASN A 19 0.39 -30.97 4.17
CA ASN A 19 1.69 -31.18 4.79
C ASN A 19 2.77 -31.16 3.71
N LEU A 20 3.07 -29.97 3.18
CA LEU A 20 4.05 -29.83 2.11
C LEU A 20 5.47 -29.86 2.65
N LEU A 21 6.45 -30.06 1.77
CA LEU A 21 7.88 -30.04 2.12
C LEU A 21 8.61 -28.97 1.31
N THR A 22 9.55 -28.28 1.95
CA THR A 22 10.52 -27.45 1.22
C THR A 22 11.47 -28.33 0.42
N LEU A 23 12.16 -27.74 -0.56
CA LEU A 23 13.46 -28.23 -1.00
C LEU A 23 14.49 -28.13 0.14
N PRO A 24 15.61 -28.86 0.07
CA PRO A 24 16.74 -28.69 0.97
C PRO A 24 17.19 -27.22 1.05
N GLN A 25 17.24 -26.66 2.26
CA GLN A 25 17.60 -25.26 2.50
C GLN A 25 19.12 -25.13 2.66
N THR A 26 19.81 -24.54 1.68
CA THR A 26 21.28 -24.52 1.62
C THR A 26 21.94 -23.78 2.79
N GLN A 27 21.25 -22.79 3.36
CA GLN A 27 21.71 -21.97 4.49
C GLN A 27 21.49 -22.65 5.84
N LEU A 28 20.67 -23.71 5.87
CA LEU A 28 20.18 -24.42 7.06
C LEU A 28 20.61 -25.89 7.04
N ASP A 29 21.85 -26.15 6.63
CA ASP A 29 22.47 -27.48 6.56
C ASP A 29 21.74 -28.48 5.64
N ASN A 30 21.17 -27.98 4.54
CA ASN A 30 20.42 -28.76 3.53
C ASN A 30 19.23 -29.54 4.11
N ARG A 31 18.64 -29.03 5.20
CA ARG A 31 17.45 -29.65 5.80
C ARG A 31 16.19 -29.29 5.03
N THR A 32 15.23 -30.21 5.09
CA THR A 32 13.88 -30.05 4.55
C THR A 32 12.91 -29.79 5.69
N HIS A 33 11.96 -28.88 5.48
CA HIS A 33 11.02 -28.43 6.50
C HIS A 33 9.57 -28.69 6.08
N VAL A 34 8.71 -28.99 7.05
CA VAL A 34 7.27 -29.19 6.83
C VAL A 34 6.57 -27.85 6.78
N LEU A 35 5.74 -27.65 5.76
CA LEU A 35 4.96 -26.44 5.50
C LEU A 35 3.45 -26.76 5.61
N PRO A 36 2.87 -26.74 6.82
CA PRO A 36 1.44 -26.92 7.01
C PRO A 36 0.67 -25.74 6.43
N MET A 37 -0.40 -26.01 5.69
CA MET A 37 -1.29 -24.98 5.13
C MET A 37 -2.75 -25.39 5.26
N GLY A 38 -3.62 -24.47 5.65
CA GLY A 38 -5.04 -24.76 5.84
C GLY A 38 -5.72 -25.35 4.59
N ARG A 39 -6.32 -26.52 4.76
CA ARG A 39 -7.06 -27.29 3.74
C ARG A 39 -8.52 -27.38 4.15
N GLY A 40 -9.35 -26.50 3.59
CA GLY A 40 -10.79 -26.48 3.86
C GLY A 40 -11.41 -25.13 3.53
N VAL A 41 -12.75 -25.03 3.64
CA VAL A 41 -13.47 -23.75 3.51
C VAL A 41 -13.01 -22.84 4.64
N GLY A 42 -12.35 -21.74 4.30
CA GLY A 42 -11.69 -20.82 5.23
C GLY A 42 -10.16 -20.82 5.14
N GLY A 43 -9.55 -21.82 4.49
CA GLY A 43 -8.11 -21.89 4.24
C GLY A 43 -7.28 -21.80 5.52
N GLY A 44 -6.19 -21.02 5.48
CA GLY A 44 -5.30 -20.81 6.63
C GLY A 44 -6.00 -20.31 7.90
N SER A 45 -7.07 -19.51 7.77
CA SER A 45 -7.79 -18.97 8.95
C SER A 45 -8.43 -20.05 9.84
N LEU A 46 -8.67 -21.25 9.30
CA LEU A 46 -9.18 -22.40 10.06
C LEU A 46 -8.18 -22.94 11.09
N VAL A 47 -6.88 -22.79 10.82
CA VAL A 47 -5.80 -23.48 11.55
C VAL A 47 -4.72 -22.54 12.08
N ASN A 48 -4.75 -21.25 11.72
CA ASN A 48 -3.75 -20.27 12.13
C ASN A 48 -3.72 -20.02 13.65
N GLY A 49 -2.74 -19.24 14.09
CA GLY A 49 -2.56 -18.82 15.49
C GLY A 49 -3.62 -17.85 16.03
N MET A 50 -4.60 -17.42 15.22
CA MET A 50 -5.61 -16.40 15.50
C MET A 50 -5.08 -14.99 15.80
N ILE A 51 -3.77 -14.78 15.78
CA ILE A 51 -3.08 -13.53 16.06
C ILE A 51 -3.50 -12.42 15.08
N TRP A 52 -4.09 -11.31 15.56
CA TRP A 52 -4.66 -10.24 14.73
C TRP A 52 -3.88 -8.92 14.81
N ASN A 53 -3.05 -8.64 13.80
CA ASN A 53 -2.38 -7.36 13.60
C ASN A 53 -2.30 -7.00 12.12
N ARG A 54 -2.09 -5.71 11.80
CA ARG A 54 -2.10 -5.19 10.42
C ARG A 54 -0.71 -4.91 9.85
N GLY A 55 0.27 -4.61 10.69
CA GLY A 55 1.60 -4.17 10.27
C GLY A 55 1.73 -2.65 10.34
N ASN A 56 2.87 -2.12 9.87
CA ASN A 56 3.13 -0.69 9.89
C ASN A 56 2.59 -0.01 8.62
N GLN A 57 2.22 1.27 8.69
CA GLN A 57 1.81 2.06 7.52
C GLN A 57 2.84 1.96 6.38
N GLU A 58 4.13 1.99 6.71
CA GLU A 58 5.22 1.95 5.74
C GLU A 58 5.30 0.64 4.96
N ASP A 59 4.68 -0.43 5.45
CA ASP A 59 4.59 -1.69 4.70
C ASP A 59 3.71 -1.55 3.46
N PHE A 60 2.62 -0.81 3.62
CA PHE A 60 1.63 -0.59 2.57
C PHE A 60 2.01 0.60 1.70
N ASN A 61 2.58 1.66 2.26
CA ASN A 61 3.13 2.77 1.48
C ASN A 61 4.23 2.28 0.52
N LEU A 62 5.01 1.28 0.95
CA LEU A 62 5.97 0.58 0.10
C LEU A 62 5.26 -0.12 -1.07
N TRP A 63 4.12 -0.79 -0.85
CA TRP A 63 3.35 -1.42 -1.94
C TRP A 63 2.94 -0.39 -2.99
N ALA A 64 2.46 0.78 -2.58
CA ALA A 64 2.12 1.86 -3.49
C ALA A 64 3.34 2.42 -4.24
N SER A 65 4.47 2.58 -3.53
CA SER A 65 5.75 3.05 -4.10
C SER A 65 6.31 2.09 -5.16
N LEU A 66 5.94 0.81 -5.10
CA LEU A 66 6.27 -0.19 -6.12
C LEU A 66 5.35 -0.15 -7.35
N GLY A 67 4.57 0.92 -7.54
CA GLY A 67 3.72 1.13 -8.71
C GLY A 67 2.28 0.62 -8.55
N ASN A 68 1.79 0.51 -7.31
CA ASN A 68 0.45 0.00 -7.01
C ASN A 68 -0.42 1.06 -6.32
N PRO A 69 -0.83 2.12 -7.04
CA PRO A 69 -1.61 3.21 -6.45
C PRO A 69 -2.88 2.67 -5.79
N GLY A 70 -3.21 3.23 -4.62
CA GLY A 70 -4.33 2.79 -3.81
C GLY A 70 -4.03 1.56 -2.94
N TRP A 71 -2.83 1.02 -2.91
CA TRP A 71 -2.47 -0.05 -1.96
C TRP A 71 -1.64 0.43 -0.77
N ASP A 72 -1.59 1.76 -0.57
CA ASP A 72 -1.03 2.40 0.61
C ASP A 72 -1.90 2.19 1.87
N TRP A 73 -1.33 2.51 3.04
CA TRP A 73 -2.00 2.31 4.34
C TRP A 73 -3.38 2.94 4.39
N ASN A 74 -3.46 4.20 3.96
CA ASN A 74 -4.67 4.99 4.02
C ASN A 74 -5.74 4.35 3.14
N SER A 75 -5.36 3.91 1.95
CA SER A 75 -6.22 3.20 1.02
C SER A 75 -6.68 1.81 1.49
N LEU A 76 -5.97 1.17 2.44
CA LEU A 76 -6.32 -0.14 3.00
C LEU A 76 -7.04 -0.05 4.35
N LEU A 77 -6.86 1.03 5.12
CA LEU A 77 -7.46 1.20 6.45
C LEU A 77 -8.99 0.98 6.46
N PRO A 78 -9.78 1.51 5.51
CA PRO A 78 -11.22 1.23 5.49
C PRO A 78 -11.58 -0.23 5.22
N TYR A 79 -10.70 -0.98 4.57
CA TYR A 79 -10.92 -2.40 4.31
C TYR A 79 -10.52 -3.27 5.50
N PHE A 80 -9.48 -2.84 6.25
CA PHE A 80 -9.19 -3.40 7.56
C PHE A 80 -10.41 -3.24 8.49
N THR A 81 -10.91 -2.01 8.66
CA THR A 81 -12.08 -1.75 9.53
C THR A 81 -13.36 -2.41 9.03
N LYS A 82 -13.59 -2.47 7.72
CA LYS A 82 -14.75 -3.17 7.14
C LYS A 82 -14.76 -4.67 7.46
N SER A 83 -13.59 -5.29 7.60
CA SER A 83 -13.48 -6.74 7.81
C SER A 83 -13.77 -7.18 9.25
N GLU A 84 -13.60 -6.30 10.23
CA GLU A 84 -13.60 -6.67 11.65
C GLU A 84 -14.76 -6.05 12.46
N THR A 85 -15.14 -6.75 13.51
CA THR A 85 -15.82 -6.21 14.69
C THR A 85 -14.86 -6.36 15.86
N TYR A 86 -14.25 -5.26 16.27
CA TYR A 86 -13.31 -5.18 17.38
C TYR A 86 -14.06 -5.03 18.70
N THR A 87 -13.75 -5.92 19.66
CA THR A 87 -14.33 -5.92 21.01
C THR A 87 -13.21 -5.87 22.04
N PRO A 88 -12.97 -4.71 22.68
CA PRO A 88 -11.92 -4.57 23.70
C PRO A 88 -12.25 -5.38 24.96
N ARG A 89 -11.23 -5.73 25.74
CA ARG A 89 -11.37 -6.43 27.01
C ARG A 89 -10.40 -5.86 28.04
N ALA A 90 -10.90 -5.61 29.25
CA ALA A 90 -10.08 -5.35 30.42
C ALA A 90 -9.82 -6.64 31.19
N TYR A 91 -8.63 -6.76 31.78
CA TYR A 91 -8.33 -7.80 32.76
C TYR A 91 -8.30 -7.20 34.17
N ALA A 92 -8.77 -7.96 35.16
CA ALA A 92 -8.61 -7.57 36.55
C ALA A 92 -7.13 -7.69 36.95
N ASP A 93 -6.66 -6.77 37.79
CA ASP A 93 -5.35 -6.85 38.47
C ASP A 93 -4.10 -6.95 37.56
N VAL A 94 -4.15 -6.40 36.34
CA VAL A 94 -2.98 -6.23 35.45
C VAL A 94 -2.48 -4.80 35.39
N ASN A 95 -1.16 -4.65 35.26
CA ASN A 95 -0.51 -3.34 35.15
C ASN A 95 -0.71 -2.70 33.77
N ARG A 96 -0.57 -3.48 32.69
CA ARG A 96 -0.86 -3.04 31.32
C ARG A 96 -2.21 -3.59 30.87
N GLN A 97 -3.06 -2.75 30.31
CA GLN A 97 -4.41 -3.13 29.87
C GLN A 97 -4.51 -3.16 28.34
N PRO A 98 -5.25 -4.12 27.73
CA PRO A 98 -5.52 -4.13 26.29
C PRO A 98 -6.59 -3.10 25.86
N VAL A 99 -7.17 -2.34 26.79
CA VAL A 99 -8.32 -1.44 26.52
C VAL A 99 -7.94 -0.05 26.05
N THR A 100 -6.66 0.30 26.06
CA THR A 100 -6.18 1.50 25.38
C THR A 100 -6.09 1.17 23.90
N PHE A 101 -6.97 1.73 23.08
CA PHE A 101 -6.99 1.56 21.62
C PHE A 101 -7.56 2.82 20.97
N ASP A 102 -7.37 3.01 19.67
CA ASP A 102 -8.00 4.09 18.91
C ASP A 102 -9.26 3.58 18.21
N PRO A 103 -10.48 3.99 18.64
CA PRO A 103 -11.70 3.55 17.98
C PRO A 103 -11.81 3.96 16.51
N ALA A 104 -11.09 5.01 16.08
CA ALA A 104 -11.12 5.49 14.70
C ALA A 104 -10.47 4.52 13.72
N VAL A 105 -9.53 3.68 14.19
CA VAL A 105 -8.84 2.68 13.36
C VAL A 105 -9.47 1.30 13.46
N HIS A 106 -10.58 1.13 14.18
CA HIS A 106 -11.20 -0.18 14.42
C HIS A 106 -12.61 -0.31 13.83
N GLY A 107 -12.91 -1.50 13.31
CA GLY A 107 -14.23 -1.84 12.80
C GLY A 107 -15.19 -2.25 13.91
N SER A 108 -16.48 -1.90 13.80
CA SER A 108 -17.52 -2.26 14.78
C SER A 108 -18.66 -3.11 14.22
N SER A 109 -18.60 -3.45 12.93
CA SER A 109 -19.69 -4.17 12.24
C SER A 109 -19.21 -5.19 11.21
N GLY A 110 -17.90 -5.37 11.07
CA GLY A 110 -17.30 -6.30 10.13
C GLY A 110 -17.55 -7.76 10.53
N PRO A 111 -17.51 -8.69 9.57
CA PRO A 111 -17.93 -10.06 9.81
C PRO A 111 -17.00 -10.87 10.73
N VAL A 112 -15.71 -10.54 10.80
CA VAL A 112 -14.72 -11.22 11.63
C VAL A 112 -14.78 -10.66 13.04
N GLN A 113 -15.00 -11.51 14.05
CA GLN A 113 -14.90 -11.09 15.45
C GLN A 113 -13.43 -11.00 15.85
N VAL A 114 -13.06 -9.86 16.43
CA VAL A 114 -11.70 -9.58 16.89
C VAL A 114 -11.79 -9.16 18.35
N SER A 115 -11.20 -9.94 19.25
CA SER A 115 -11.28 -9.71 20.69
C SER A 115 -10.11 -10.34 21.42
N TYR A 116 -10.09 -10.24 22.75
CA TYR A 116 -9.07 -10.86 23.57
C TYR A 116 -9.62 -12.08 24.32
N PRO A 117 -8.75 -13.08 24.60
CA PRO A 117 -9.07 -14.19 25.49
C PRO A 117 -9.69 -13.73 26.82
N ALA A 118 -10.59 -14.51 27.41
CA ALA A 118 -11.12 -14.26 28.74
C ALA A 118 -10.18 -14.72 29.87
N PHE A 119 -8.89 -14.85 29.56
CA PHE A 119 -7.82 -15.24 30.47
C PHE A 119 -6.49 -14.67 29.95
N TYR A 120 -5.61 -14.26 30.86
CA TYR A 120 -4.23 -13.91 30.54
C TYR A 120 -3.29 -14.66 31.49
N TRP A 121 -2.08 -14.95 31.04
CA TRP A 121 -1.08 -15.60 31.86
C TRP A 121 -0.33 -14.55 32.70
N PRO A 122 -0.22 -14.69 34.03
CA PRO A 122 0.47 -13.73 34.90
C PRO A 122 1.93 -13.46 34.52
N GLN A 123 2.60 -14.41 33.87
CA GLN A 123 3.96 -14.24 33.33
C GLN A 123 4.05 -13.11 32.31
N THR A 124 2.95 -12.73 31.66
CA THR A 124 2.88 -11.59 30.75
C THR A 124 3.27 -10.28 31.44
N ASP A 125 2.89 -10.07 32.71
CA ASP A 125 3.25 -8.85 33.45
C ASP A 125 4.76 -8.77 33.70
N ASN A 126 5.39 -9.90 34.03
CA ASN A 126 6.85 -9.99 34.22
C ASN A 126 7.58 -9.69 32.91
N TRP A 127 7.05 -10.21 31.80
CA TRP A 127 7.63 -9.97 30.49
C TRP A 127 7.49 -8.52 30.03
N PHE A 128 6.34 -7.88 30.25
CA PHE A 128 6.21 -6.44 29.98
C PHE A 128 7.12 -5.59 30.87
N ALA A 129 7.24 -5.92 32.16
CA ALA A 129 8.16 -5.22 33.05
C ALA A 129 9.62 -5.32 32.58
N ALA A 130 10.01 -6.47 32.01
CA ALA A 130 11.33 -6.63 31.39
C ALA A 130 11.50 -5.75 30.15
N LEU A 131 10.51 -5.72 29.27
CA LEU A 131 10.53 -4.89 28.06
C LEU A 131 10.54 -3.38 28.39
N ASP A 132 9.78 -2.95 29.40
CA ASP A 132 9.77 -1.58 29.90
C ASP A 132 11.14 -1.20 30.49
N THR A 133 11.79 -2.12 31.22
CA THR A 133 13.17 -1.96 31.73
C THR A 133 14.19 -1.80 30.60
N LEU A 134 13.94 -2.45 29.46
CA LEU A 134 14.76 -2.36 28.25
C LEU A 134 14.32 -1.22 27.31
N GLU A 135 13.43 -0.34 27.76
CA GLU A 135 12.95 0.84 27.03
C GLU A 135 12.26 0.51 25.69
N ILE A 136 11.67 -0.69 25.57
CA ILE A 136 10.83 -1.03 24.40
C ILE A 136 9.51 -0.29 24.51
N PRO A 137 9.13 0.53 23.50
CA PRO A 137 7.92 1.33 23.58
C PRO A 137 6.67 0.45 23.59
N SER A 138 5.57 1.03 24.03
CA SER A 138 4.26 0.41 23.96
C SER A 138 3.31 1.37 23.23
N PRO A 139 3.02 1.12 21.94
CA PRO A 139 2.01 1.88 21.24
C PRO A 139 0.66 1.75 21.95
N ILE A 140 -0.14 2.82 21.85
CA ILE A 140 -1.51 2.81 22.37
C ILE A 140 -2.29 1.71 21.64
N ASP A 141 -2.19 1.66 20.32
CA ASP A 141 -2.87 0.68 19.49
C ASP A 141 -1.92 0.09 18.44
N PRO A 142 -1.67 -1.24 18.44
CA PRO A 142 -0.77 -1.84 17.47
C PRO A 142 -1.30 -1.83 16.03
N ASN A 143 -2.59 -1.50 15.83
CA ASN A 143 -3.28 -1.48 14.54
C ASN A 143 -3.54 -0.07 14.00
N GLU A 144 -3.01 0.98 14.63
CA GLU A 144 -3.04 2.37 14.13
C GLU A 144 -1.98 2.65 13.05
N GLY A 145 -1.13 1.65 12.77
CA GLY A 145 -0.11 1.70 11.74
C GLY A 145 1.28 2.08 12.27
N THR A 146 1.43 2.34 13.56
CA THR A 146 2.73 2.39 14.26
C THR A 146 2.90 1.16 15.14
N SER A 147 3.40 0.08 14.56
CA SER A 147 3.38 -1.24 15.20
C SER A 147 4.64 -1.61 15.99
N ALA A 148 5.72 -0.81 15.95
CA ALA A 148 6.92 -1.15 16.72
C ALA A 148 6.73 -0.93 18.23
N GLY A 149 7.02 -1.97 19.01
CA GLY A 149 6.88 -1.96 20.46
C GLY A 149 6.31 -3.26 21.02
N SER A 150 5.81 -3.20 22.25
CA SER A 150 5.26 -4.34 22.98
C SER A 150 3.82 -4.09 23.44
N TYR A 151 2.94 -5.09 23.26
CA TYR A 151 1.51 -4.95 23.52
C TYR A 151 0.79 -6.29 23.63
N PHE A 152 -0.41 -6.26 24.22
CA PHE A 152 -1.37 -7.35 24.06
C PHE A 152 -1.88 -7.35 22.62
N LEU A 153 -1.88 -8.50 21.98
CA LEU A 153 -2.45 -8.61 20.63
C LEU A 153 -3.87 -9.17 20.66
N PRO A 154 -4.83 -8.56 19.95
CA PRO A 154 -6.12 -9.17 19.78
C PRO A 154 -6.02 -10.45 18.95
N SER A 155 -7.06 -11.28 19.06
CA SER A 155 -7.23 -12.52 18.33
C SER A 155 -8.50 -12.48 17.47
N SER A 156 -8.51 -13.18 16.34
CA SER A 156 -9.73 -13.46 15.58
C SER A 156 -10.61 -14.45 16.33
N MET A 157 -11.34 -13.95 17.31
CA MET A 157 -12.11 -14.71 18.29
C MET A 157 -13.44 -14.01 18.61
N ASP A 158 -14.50 -14.80 18.73
CA ASP A 158 -15.79 -14.35 19.25
C ASP A 158 -15.68 -14.00 20.74
N PRO A 159 -16.06 -12.77 21.15
CA PRO A 159 -15.88 -12.31 22.52
C PRO A 159 -16.75 -13.06 23.53
N ALA A 160 -17.91 -13.61 23.11
CA ALA A 160 -18.86 -14.26 23.99
C ALA A 160 -18.59 -15.77 24.10
N SER A 161 -18.42 -16.47 22.98
CA SER A 161 -18.19 -17.92 22.99
C SER A 161 -16.73 -18.31 23.16
N GLN A 162 -15.80 -17.34 23.05
CA GLN A 162 -14.35 -17.59 23.10
C GLN A 162 -13.94 -18.69 22.12
N THR A 163 -14.46 -18.58 20.89
CA THR A 163 -14.14 -19.49 19.79
C THR A 163 -13.55 -18.74 18.62
N ARG A 164 -12.69 -19.41 17.85
CA ARG A 164 -12.12 -18.93 16.58
C ARG A 164 -13.17 -18.28 15.66
N SER A 165 -12.82 -17.13 15.12
CA SER A 165 -13.52 -16.42 14.06
C SER A 165 -12.74 -16.49 12.74
N ASP A 166 -12.93 -17.57 11.98
CA ASP A 166 -12.31 -17.81 10.68
C ASP A 166 -13.19 -17.35 9.49
N ALA A 167 -12.62 -17.38 8.28
CA ALA A 167 -13.29 -16.89 7.08
C ALA A 167 -14.52 -17.71 6.71
N ARG A 168 -14.56 -19.01 7.08
CA ARG A 168 -15.78 -19.82 6.89
C ARG A 168 -16.90 -19.28 7.75
N ARG A 169 -16.67 -19.05 9.04
CA ARG A 169 -17.70 -18.51 9.94
C ARG A 169 -18.08 -17.07 9.60
N ALA A 170 -17.09 -16.24 9.36
CA ALA A 170 -17.26 -14.82 9.13
C ALA A 170 -18.00 -14.54 7.80
N TYR A 171 -17.63 -15.24 6.72
CA TYR A 171 -18.14 -14.93 5.37
C TYR A 171 -19.01 -16.04 4.77
N HIS A 172 -18.55 -17.31 4.83
CA HIS A 172 -19.29 -18.41 4.18
C HIS A 172 -20.60 -18.72 4.90
N ASP A 173 -20.57 -19.02 6.20
CA ASP A 173 -21.74 -19.46 6.96
C ASP A 173 -22.85 -18.39 6.93
N LYS A 174 -22.48 -17.10 6.95
CA LYS A 174 -23.43 -15.95 6.82
C LYS A 174 -24.05 -15.83 5.43
N ALA A 175 -23.43 -16.39 4.40
CA ALA A 175 -23.85 -16.27 3.02
C ALA A 175 -24.33 -17.60 2.41
N ALA A 176 -24.24 -18.72 3.14
CA ALA A 176 -24.55 -20.07 2.67
C ALA A 176 -26.01 -20.25 2.21
N ASN A 177 -26.94 -19.47 2.76
CA ASN A 177 -28.35 -19.51 2.37
C ASN A 177 -28.69 -18.69 1.12
N ARG A 178 -27.72 -17.98 0.53
CA ARG A 178 -27.95 -17.18 -0.67
C ARG A 178 -28.04 -18.08 -1.91
N SER A 179 -29.13 -17.99 -2.66
CA SER A 179 -29.37 -18.83 -3.84
C SER A 179 -28.33 -18.67 -4.96
N ASN A 180 -27.58 -17.57 -4.95
CA ASN A 180 -26.53 -17.26 -5.92
C ASN A 180 -25.10 -17.52 -5.41
N TYR A 181 -24.93 -18.14 -4.24
CA TYR A 181 -23.62 -18.53 -3.71
C TYR A 181 -23.52 -20.05 -3.56
N HIS A 182 -22.63 -20.66 -4.33
CA HIS A 182 -22.36 -22.09 -4.30
C HIS A 182 -20.94 -22.35 -3.82
N VAL A 183 -20.79 -23.30 -2.90
CA VAL A 183 -19.48 -23.82 -2.48
C VAL A 183 -19.44 -25.30 -2.78
N LEU A 184 -18.37 -25.74 -3.45
CA LEU A 184 -18.11 -27.12 -3.75
C LEU A 184 -16.82 -27.56 -3.04
N THR A 185 -16.94 -28.44 -2.06
CA THR A 185 -15.81 -29.02 -1.35
C THR A 185 -15.29 -30.27 -2.07
N ASN A 186 -14.09 -30.73 -1.71
CA ASN A 186 -13.45 -31.90 -2.33
C ASN A 186 -13.34 -31.77 -3.85
N ALA A 187 -13.04 -30.55 -4.33
CA ALA A 187 -12.95 -30.21 -5.75
C ALA A 187 -11.70 -29.36 -6.00
N GLN A 188 -10.55 -30.02 -6.07
CA GLN A 188 -9.28 -29.34 -6.34
C GLN A 188 -9.21 -28.91 -7.81
N VAL A 189 -8.97 -27.62 -8.04
CA VAL A 189 -8.72 -27.07 -9.37
C VAL A 189 -7.33 -27.50 -9.83
N GLY A 190 -7.24 -28.12 -11.00
CA GLY A 190 -5.96 -28.50 -11.60
C GLY A 190 -5.44 -27.46 -12.58
N ARG A 191 -6.34 -26.80 -13.33
CA ARG A 191 -5.98 -25.74 -14.28
C ARG A 191 -7.15 -24.85 -14.69
N ILE A 192 -6.83 -23.69 -15.23
CA ILE A 192 -7.72 -22.74 -15.90
C ILE A 192 -7.97 -23.21 -17.34
N LEU A 193 -9.17 -22.92 -17.85
CA LEU A 193 -9.54 -23.11 -19.25
C LEU A 193 -9.47 -21.76 -19.95
N PHE A 194 -8.69 -21.69 -21.03
CA PHE A 194 -8.55 -20.49 -21.86
C PHE A 194 -9.23 -20.64 -23.21
N ARG A 195 -9.91 -19.57 -23.65
CA ARG A 195 -10.26 -19.36 -25.05
C ARG A 195 -9.10 -18.65 -25.75
N ARG A 196 -8.61 -19.23 -26.85
CA ARG A 196 -7.53 -18.64 -27.66
C ARG A 196 -7.99 -17.35 -28.33
N GLY A 197 -7.07 -16.40 -28.45
CA GLY A 197 -7.23 -15.10 -29.07
C GLY A 197 -5.91 -14.32 -28.97
N VAL A 198 -5.89 -13.07 -29.47
CA VAL A 198 -4.71 -12.18 -29.34
C VAL A 198 -4.33 -11.99 -27.87
N VAL A 199 -5.34 -11.85 -27.00
CA VAL A 199 -5.18 -11.93 -25.55
C VAL A 199 -6.02 -13.11 -25.07
N PRO A 200 -5.43 -14.13 -24.43
CA PRO A 200 -6.16 -15.30 -23.93
C PRO A 200 -7.17 -14.90 -22.85
N GLN A 201 -8.38 -15.44 -22.96
CA GLN A 201 -9.45 -15.18 -21.99
C GLN A 201 -9.71 -16.41 -21.12
N ALA A 202 -9.66 -16.24 -19.80
CA ALA A 202 -10.08 -17.29 -18.87
C ALA A 202 -11.61 -17.45 -18.95
N ILE A 203 -12.05 -18.68 -19.22
CA ILE A 203 -13.47 -19.02 -19.40
C ILE A 203 -13.98 -20.02 -18.38
N GLY A 204 -13.14 -20.43 -17.43
CA GLY A 204 -13.49 -21.43 -16.44
C GLY A 204 -12.28 -22.19 -15.89
N VAL A 205 -12.56 -23.27 -15.18
CA VAL A 205 -11.56 -24.16 -14.56
C VAL A 205 -11.89 -25.62 -14.82
N ARG A 206 -10.87 -26.47 -14.76
CA ARG A 206 -10.99 -27.92 -14.72
C ARG A 206 -10.42 -28.44 -13.41
N THR A 207 -11.21 -29.26 -12.73
CA THR A 207 -10.80 -29.94 -11.49
C THR A 207 -10.05 -31.24 -11.77
N LEU A 208 -9.36 -31.78 -10.77
CA LEU A 208 -8.55 -33.00 -10.90
C LEU A 208 -9.37 -34.22 -11.35
N ASP A 209 -10.62 -34.35 -10.89
CA ASP A 209 -11.53 -35.42 -11.32
C ASP A 209 -12.12 -35.23 -12.73
N GLY A 210 -11.74 -34.14 -13.40
CA GLY A 210 -12.11 -33.85 -14.78
C GLY A 210 -13.34 -32.97 -14.95
N ARG A 211 -14.09 -32.62 -13.89
CA ARG A 211 -15.24 -31.70 -13.98
C ARG A 211 -14.79 -30.31 -14.46
N ARG A 212 -15.63 -29.68 -15.29
CA ARG A 212 -15.41 -28.34 -15.85
C ARG A 212 -16.46 -27.38 -15.33
N PHE A 213 -16.01 -26.21 -14.89
CA PHE A 213 -16.88 -25.10 -14.46
C PHE A 213 -16.56 -23.89 -15.33
N LEU A 214 -17.58 -23.33 -15.98
CA LEU A 214 -17.41 -22.19 -16.87
C LEU A 214 -17.79 -20.88 -16.19
N ALA A 215 -17.00 -19.85 -16.41
CA ALA A 215 -17.22 -18.51 -15.90
C ALA A 215 -17.70 -17.58 -17.03
N ARG A 216 -18.76 -16.81 -16.78
CA ARG A 216 -19.27 -15.83 -17.76
C ARG A 216 -18.52 -14.49 -17.71
N ARG A 217 -17.95 -14.15 -16.56
CA ARG A 217 -17.26 -12.87 -16.32
C ARG A 217 -15.78 -13.11 -16.08
N GLU A 218 -15.45 -13.66 -14.91
CA GLU A 218 -14.08 -13.79 -14.46
C GLU A 218 -13.85 -15.11 -13.72
N VAL A 219 -12.62 -15.60 -13.77
CA VAL A 219 -12.05 -16.60 -12.86
C VAL A 219 -11.19 -15.86 -11.86
N ILE A 220 -11.37 -16.13 -10.56
CA ILE A 220 -10.57 -15.54 -9.48
C ILE A 220 -9.82 -16.67 -8.80
N LEU A 221 -8.49 -16.62 -8.81
CA LEU A 221 -7.66 -17.52 -8.03
C LEU A 221 -7.50 -16.98 -6.60
N ALA A 222 -7.66 -17.87 -5.64
CA ALA A 222 -7.46 -17.61 -4.21
C ALA A 222 -6.94 -18.88 -3.53
N ALA A 223 -5.98 -19.56 -4.16
CA ALA A 223 -5.44 -20.84 -3.71
C ALA A 223 -4.27 -20.69 -2.71
N GLY A 224 -3.88 -19.45 -2.41
CA GLY A 224 -2.77 -19.11 -1.52
C GLY A 224 -1.43 -19.07 -2.25
N ALA A 225 -0.43 -18.47 -1.61
CA ALA A 225 0.89 -18.21 -2.21
C ALA A 225 1.61 -19.44 -2.79
N ILE A 226 1.35 -20.64 -2.27
CA ILE A 226 2.01 -21.84 -2.79
C ILE A 226 1.27 -22.45 -4.00
N HIS A 227 -0.05 -22.55 -3.95
CA HIS A 227 -0.82 -23.27 -4.98
C HIS A 227 -1.36 -22.37 -6.10
N THR A 228 -1.54 -21.06 -5.88
CA THR A 228 -1.92 -20.13 -6.95
C THR A 228 -0.94 -20.16 -8.14
N PRO A 229 0.40 -20.05 -7.93
CA PRO A 229 1.36 -20.19 -9.04
C PRO A 229 1.33 -21.58 -9.68
N GLN A 230 1.17 -22.66 -8.90
CA GLN A 230 1.01 -24.01 -9.46
C GLN A 230 -0.16 -24.10 -10.44
N VAL A 231 -1.33 -23.56 -10.07
CA VAL A 231 -2.52 -23.56 -10.95
C VAL A 231 -2.25 -22.74 -12.21
N LEU A 232 -1.58 -21.58 -12.11
CA LEU A 232 -1.21 -20.76 -13.28
C LEU A 232 -0.25 -21.52 -14.21
N GLU A 233 0.81 -22.12 -13.68
CA GLU A 233 1.82 -22.82 -14.45
C GLU A 233 1.24 -24.05 -15.19
N LEU A 234 0.43 -24.86 -14.50
CA LEU A 234 -0.32 -25.97 -15.10
C LEU A 234 -1.33 -25.52 -16.17
N SER A 235 -1.69 -24.23 -16.16
CA SER A 235 -2.57 -23.61 -17.15
C SER A 235 -1.80 -22.97 -18.32
N GLY A 236 -0.46 -23.03 -18.30
CA GLY A 236 0.40 -22.41 -19.30
C GLY A 236 0.71 -20.93 -19.06
N VAL A 237 0.49 -20.41 -17.85
CA VAL A 237 0.84 -19.04 -17.46
C VAL A 237 1.99 -19.08 -16.47
N GLY A 238 3.18 -18.65 -16.88
CA GLY A 238 4.39 -18.72 -16.07
C GLY A 238 5.65 -18.57 -16.91
N ASP A 239 6.81 -18.96 -16.38
CA ASP A 239 8.09 -18.89 -17.11
C ASP A 239 8.04 -19.79 -18.37
N GLY A 240 8.12 -19.18 -19.55
CA GLY A 240 7.98 -19.90 -20.82
C GLY A 240 8.99 -21.04 -21.02
N GLN A 241 10.21 -20.93 -20.49
CA GLN A 241 11.23 -21.98 -20.59
C GLN A 241 10.92 -23.13 -19.64
N LEU A 242 10.54 -22.83 -18.39
CA LEU A 242 10.12 -23.85 -17.43
C LEU A 242 8.94 -24.65 -18.01
N LEU A 243 7.89 -23.96 -18.45
CA LEU A 243 6.69 -24.58 -19.00
C LEU A 243 7.00 -25.44 -20.24
N SER A 244 7.83 -24.93 -21.15
CA SER A 244 8.27 -25.68 -22.33
C SER A 244 9.07 -26.93 -21.96
N SER A 245 9.96 -26.85 -20.94
CA SER A 245 10.74 -28.00 -20.47
C SER A 245 9.88 -29.13 -19.90
N LEU A 246 8.69 -28.78 -19.38
CA LEU A 246 7.70 -29.71 -18.85
C LEU A 246 6.66 -30.12 -19.90
N ASN A 247 6.84 -29.77 -21.17
CA ASN A 247 5.92 -30.01 -22.28
C ASN A 247 4.52 -29.37 -22.07
N ILE A 248 4.47 -28.22 -21.40
CA ILE A 248 3.25 -27.41 -21.23
C ILE A 248 3.25 -26.32 -22.29
N SER A 249 2.14 -26.19 -23.02
CA SER A 249 1.98 -25.11 -23.99
C SER A 249 1.88 -23.76 -23.27
N VAL A 250 2.79 -22.84 -23.60
CA VAL A 250 2.78 -21.48 -23.07
C VAL A 250 1.57 -20.72 -23.61
N VAL A 251 0.74 -20.22 -22.70
CA VAL A 251 -0.40 -19.33 -22.94
C VAL A 251 0.03 -17.88 -22.73
N VAL A 252 0.73 -17.60 -21.63
CA VAL A 252 1.37 -16.31 -21.35
C VAL A 252 2.73 -16.58 -20.72
N ASP A 253 3.78 -15.98 -21.29
CA ASP A 253 5.10 -15.94 -20.65
C ASP A 253 5.11 -14.83 -19.60
N LEU A 254 5.16 -15.26 -18.34
CA LEU A 254 5.04 -14.41 -17.17
C LEU A 254 5.93 -14.97 -16.05
N ALA A 255 7.24 -14.76 -16.20
CA ALA A 255 8.26 -15.33 -15.31
C ALA A 255 8.15 -14.91 -13.83
N GLY A 256 7.35 -13.89 -13.50
CA GLY A 256 7.04 -13.53 -12.11
C GLY A 256 6.27 -14.62 -11.35
N VAL A 257 5.51 -15.47 -12.06
CA VAL A 257 4.72 -16.55 -11.44
C VAL A 257 5.66 -17.53 -10.74
N GLY A 258 5.41 -17.76 -9.45
CA GLY A 258 6.19 -18.67 -8.62
C GLY A 258 7.48 -18.08 -8.06
N ASN A 259 7.88 -16.87 -8.47
CA ASN A 259 9.06 -16.17 -7.96
C ASN A 259 8.69 -15.12 -6.90
N ASN A 260 9.68 -14.56 -6.19
CA ASN A 260 9.46 -13.57 -5.13
C ASN A 260 8.70 -14.13 -3.90
N LEU A 261 8.80 -15.45 -3.65
CA LEU A 261 8.28 -16.06 -2.43
C LEU A 261 8.97 -15.42 -1.22
N GLN A 262 8.15 -14.95 -0.29
CA GLN A 262 8.54 -14.38 0.99
C GLN A 262 7.79 -15.10 2.09
N ASP A 263 8.43 -15.16 3.25
CA ASP A 263 7.89 -15.74 4.48
C ASP A 263 8.71 -15.18 5.65
N HIS A 264 8.09 -15.11 6.83
CA HIS A 264 8.83 -14.78 8.03
C HIS A 264 9.56 -16.04 8.52
N ALA A 265 10.89 -15.98 8.49
CA ALA A 265 11.72 -17.03 9.06
C ALA A 265 11.55 -17.02 10.58
N LEU A 266 11.02 -18.11 11.14
CA LEU A 266 10.74 -18.27 12.57
C LEU A 266 11.81 -19.16 13.22
N LEU A 267 12.38 -18.70 14.33
CA LEU A 267 13.26 -19.48 15.20
C LEU A 267 12.56 -19.71 16.53
N ARG A 268 12.32 -20.98 16.88
CA ARG A 268 11.75 -21.33 18.19
C ARG A 268 12.85 -21.45 19.24
N VAL A 269 12.80 -20.61 20.27
CA VAL A 269 13.76 -20.61 21.39
C VAL A 269 13.01 -20.66 22.71
N THR A 270 13.42 -21.57 23.59
CA THR A 270 12.74 -21.87 24.83
C THR A 270 13.67 -21.79 26.03
N TYR A 271 13.16 -21.16 27.08
CA TYR A 271 13.80 -20.95 28.37
C TYR A 271 12.84 -21.35 29.49
N PRO A 272 12.51 -22.65 29.66
CA PRO A 272 11.38 -23.09 30.46
C PRO A 272 11.36 -22.45 31.85
N TYR A 273 10.24 -21.81 32.20
CA TYR A 273 10.05 -21.20 33.52
C TYR A 273 9.77 -22.28 34.57
N GLN A 274 10.53 -22.25 35.67
CA GLN A 274 10.51 -23.30 36.69
C GLN A 274 9.79 -22.90 37.98
N ASN A 275 9.53 -21.61 38.20
CA ASN A 275 8.92 -21.15 39.44
C ASN A 275 7.47 -21.67 39.58
N PRO A 276 7.17 -22.55 40.56
CA PRO A 276 5.85 -23.16 40.72
C PRO A 276 4.79 -22.19 41.27
N ALA A 277 5.18 -20.98 41.69
CA ALA A 277 4.24 -19.95 42.13
C ALA A 277 3.41 -19.37 40.97
N TYR A 278 3.85 -19.56 39.72
CA TYR A 278 3.16 -19.07 38.52
C TYR A 278 2.50 -20.23 37.75
N PRO A 279 1.27 -20.04 37.24
CA PRO A 279 0.59 -21.09 36.48
C PRO A 279 1.25 -21.27 35.11
N ASN A 280 1.75 -22.45 34.80
CA ASN A 280 2.50 -22.67 33.55
C ASN A 280 1.58 -23.18 32.42
N PRO A 281 1.55 -22.54 31.22
CA PRO A 281 0.80 -23.03 30.06
C PRO A 281 1.05 -24.51 29.72
N GLN A 282 2.28 -25.00 29.94
CA GLN A 282 2.65 -26.40 29.70
C GLN A 282 1.84 -27.39 30.54
N TRP A 283 1.25 -26.97 31.66
CA TRP A 283 0.39 -27.81 32.50
C TRP A 283 -0.90 -28.23 31.81
N LEU A 284 -1.36 -27.51 30.77
CA LEU A 284 -2.47 -27.97 29.93
C LEU A 284 -2.15 -29.30 29.24
N LEU A 285 -0.86 -29.56 28.97
CA LEU A 285 -0.37 -30.80 28.36
C LEU A 285 0.08 -31.83 29.39
N THR A 286 0.68 -31.40 30.50
CA THR A 286 1.37 -32.30 31.45
C THR A 286 0.61 -32.58 32.74
N ASN A 287 -0.44 -31.82 33.06
CA ASN A 287 -1.23 -31.98 34.29
C ASN A 287 -2.72 -32.18 33.95
N SER A 288 -3.16 -33.45 34.00
CA SER A 288 -4.53 -33.84 33.64
C SER A 288 -5.60 -33.18 34.51
N THR A 289 -5.32 -32.94 35.80
CA THR A 289 -6.23 -32.25 36.71
C THR A 289 -6.39 -30.79 36.31
N PHE A 290 -5.28 -30.07 36.10
CA PHE A 290 -5.31 -28.67 35.67
C PHE A 290 -6.05 -28.51 34.33
N ASN A 291 -5.75 -29.40 33.36
CA ASN A 291 -6.40 -29.40 32.07
C ASN A 291 -7.91 -29.68 32.19
N SER A 292 -8.32 -30.66 32.99
CA SER A 292 -9.75 -31.01 33.17
C SER A 292 -10.53 -29.90 33.88
N THR A 293 -9.94 -29.23 34.86
CA THR A 293 -10.56 -28.07 35.53
C THR A 293 -10.69 -26.89 34.56
N SER A 294 -9.65 -26.61 33.76
CA SER A 294 -9.68 -25.57 32.73
C SER A 294 -10.74 -25.84 31.66
N ALA A 295 -10.91 -27.12 31.29
CA ALA A 295 -11.97 -27.58 30.39
C ALA A 295 -13.37 -27.31 30.94
N GLN A 296 -13.58 -27.70 32.20
CA GLN A 296 -14.86 -27.54 32.88
C GLN A 296 -15.23 -26.05 32.98
N GLU A 297 -14.27 -25.20 33.34
CA GLU A 297 -14.45 -23.75 33.37
C GLU A 297 -14.88 -23.22 31.99
N TYR A 298 -14.12 -23.53 30.94
CA TYR A 298 -14.42 -23.09 29.56
C TYR A 298 -15.83 -23.47 29.11
N PHE A 299 -16.25 -24.72 29.32
CA PHE A 299 -17.59 -25.15 28.91
C PHE A 299 -18.71 -24.59 29.80
N SER A 300 -18.41 -24.13 31.01
CA SER A 300 -19.40 -23.57 31.93
C SER A 300 -19.61 -22.06 31.76
N SER A 301 -18.53 -21.31 31.52
CA SER A 301 -18.52 -19.84 31.58
C SER A 301 -17.79 -19.17 30.42
N HIS A 302 -17.14 -19.94 29.53
CA HIS A 302 -16.24 -19.40 28.50
C HIS A 302 -15.13 -18.52 29.10
N THR A 303 -14.55 -18.95 30.22
CA THR A 303 -13.40 -18.31 30.88
C THR A 303 -12.26 -19.30 31.09
N GLY A 304 -11.15 -18.81 31.63
CA GLY A 304 -10.04 -19.66 32.09
C GLY A 304 -9.04 -20.03 30.98
N PRO A 305 -8.02 -20.84 31.32
CA PRO A 305 -6.86 -21.08 30.48
C PRO A 305 -7.16 -21.59 29.07
N TRP A 306 -8.26 -22.31 28.87
CA TRP A 306 -8.65 -22.82 27.54
C TRP A 306 -9.09 -21.73 26.54
N THR A 307 -9.34 -20.51 27.02
CA THR A 307 -9.62 -19.34 26.18
C THR A 307 -8.35 -18.71 25.61
N ALA A 308 -7.19 -18.95 26.22
CA ALA A 308 -5.93 -18.32 25.87
C ALA A 308 -4.94 -19.33 25.28
N LYS A 309 -4.30 -18.97 24.17
CA LYS A 309 -3.05 -19.64 23.75
C LYS A 309 -1.97 -19.34 24.80
N PRO A 310 -0.89 -20.15 24.89
CA PRO A 310 0.36 -19.73 25.52
C PRO A 310 0.77 -18.28 25.21
N SER A 311 0.63 -17.80 23.95
CA SER A 311 0.94 -16.40 23.59
C SER A 311 -0.27 -15.46 23.65
N THR A 312 -0.32 -14.59 24.66
CA THR A 312 -1.33 -13.52 24.83
C THR A 312 -0.77 -12.12 24.63
N ALA A 313 0.54 -11.98 24.54
CA ALA A 313 1.28 -10.73 24.35
C ALA A 313 2.45 -10.94 23.38
N ILE A 314 2.84 -9.87 22.70
CA ILE A 314 3.82 -9.89 21.62
C ILE A 314 4.64 -8.61 21.63
N ALA A 315 5.82 -8.66 21.00
CA ALA A 315 6.63 -7.47 20.75
C ALA A 315 7.14 -7.51 19.32
N PHE A 316 7.12 -6.35 18.66
CA PHE A 316 7.54 -6.13 17.29
C PHE A 316 8.62 -5.04 17.24
N PRO A 317 9.74 -5.16 17.93
CA PRO A 317 10.69 -4.05 18.04
C PRO A 317 11.42 -3.77 16.71
N SER A 318 11.82 -2.51 16.53
CA SER A 318 12.68 -2.10 15.43
C SER A 318 14.13 -2.53 15.65
N LEU A 319 14.94 -2.54 14.59
CA LEU A 319 16.34 -2.94 14.69
C LEU A 319 17.15 -2.02 15.63
N ALA A 320 16.81 -0.73 15.63
CA ALA A 320 17.43 0.26 16.50
C ALA A 320 17.11 0.01 17.99
N GLN A 321 15.89 -0.41 18.31
CA GLN A 321 15.44 -0.66 19.69
C GLN A 321 16.21 -1.81 20.36
N ILE A 322 16.67 -2.80 19.59
CA ILE A 322 17.21 -4.05 20.16
C ILE A 322 18.74 -4.11 20.16
N THR A 323 19.38 -3.22 19.40
CA THR A 323 20.84 -3.14 19.29
C THR A 323 21.34 -1.80 19.81
N ASN A 324 21.22 -0.76 18.98
CA ASN A 324 21.27 0.68 19.20
C ASN A 324 21.31 1.33 17.80
N ASN A 325 21.02 2.63 17.73
CA ASN A 325 20.97 3.36 16.46
C ASN A 325 22.24 3.28 15.61
N THR A 326 23.42 3.29 16.21
CA THR A 326 24.70 3.24 15.47
C THR A 326 24.93 1.87 14.84
N TYR A 327 24.71 0.81 15.60
CA TYR A 327 24.90 -0.56 15.13
C TYR A 327 23.85 -0.94 14.08
N ALA A 328 22.57 -0.64 14.32
CA ALA A 328 21.50 -0.85 13.35
C ALA A 328 21.82 -0.18 12.00
N ARG A 329 22.24 1.10 12.03
CA ARG A 329 22.67 1.81 10.82
C ARG A 329 23.89 1.17 10.17
N SER A 330 24.86 0.68 10.94
CA SER A 330 26.05 0.02 10.38
C SER A 330 25.72 -1.28 9.66
N LEU A 331 24.80 -2.09 10.21
CA LEU A 331 24.30 -3.30 9.57
C LEU A 331 23.59 -2.96 8.25
N ILE A 332 22.68 -1.99 8.28
CA ILE A 332 21.92 -1.59 7.08
C ILE A 332 22.84 -0.97 6.03
N LEU A 333 23.80 -0.13 6.44
CA LEU A 333 24.78 0.47 5.52
C LEU A 333 25.66 -0.59 4.86
N SER A 334 26.08 -1.61 5.60
CA SER A 334 26.83 -2.74 5.04
C SER A 334 26.04 -3.48 3.96
N ALA A 335 24.71 -3.57 4.11
CA ALA A 335 23.82 -4.15 3.13
C ALA A 335 23.55 -3.21 1.93
N THR A 336 23.50 -1.89 2.10
CA THR A 336 23.31 -0.94 0.98
C THR A 336 24.48 -0.87 0.00
N GLN A 337 25.70 -1.22 0.42
CA GLN A 337 26.90 -0.95 -0.38
C GLN A 337 27.08 -1.85 -1.61
N ASP A 338 26.17 -2.78 -1.91
CA ASP A 338 26.12 -3.74 -3.05
C ASP A 338 27.47 -4.20 -3.65
N SER A 339 28.53 -4.19 -2.85
CA SER A 339 29.89 -4.52 -3.30
C SER A 339 30.04 -6.02 -3.58
N GLN A 340 29.04 -6.79 -3.15
CA GLN A 340 28.93 -8.24 -3.29
C GLN A 340 27.94 -8.66 -4.40
N GLY A 341 27.29 -7.72 -5.09
CA GLY A 341 26.39 -7.99 -6.21
C GLY A 341 25.14 -8.80 -5.85
N TYR A 342 24.54 -8.56 -4.68
CA TYR A 342 23.42 -9.37 -4.16
C TYR A 342 22.19 -9.32 -5.06
N TYR A 343 21.92 -8.20 -5.73
CA TYR A 343 20.85 -8.09 -6.72
C TYR A 343 20.97 -9.08 -7.87
N SER A 344 22.19 -9.46 -8.19
CA SER A 344 22.52 -10.36 -9.29
C SER A 344 22.86 -11.77 -8.82
N SER A 345 22.81 -12.04 -7.51
CA SER A 345 23.28 -13.29 -6.92
C SER A 345 22.27 -14.42 -7.08
N PRO A 346 22.68 -15.60 -7.57
CA PRO A 346 21.79 -16.77 -7.66
C PRO A 346 21.41 -17.30 -6.27
N ARG A 347 22.09 -16.84 -5.21
CA ARG A 347 21.71 -17.12 -3.82
C ARG A 347 20.43 -16.41 -3.42
N VAL A 348 20.14 -15.24 -3.99
CA VAL A 348 18.97 -14.42 -3.62
C VAL A 348 17.86 -14.56 -4.65
N LEU A 349 18.20 -14.61 -5.95
CA LEU A 349 17.25 -14.80 -7.04
C LEU A 349 17.50 -16.15 -7.74
N PRO A 350 16.73 -17.22 -7.41
CA PRO A 350 17.02 -18.58 -7.87
C PRO A 350 16.70 -18.86 -9.36
N SER A 351 16.21 -17.87 -10.11
CA SER A 351 15.64 -18.06 -11.44
C SER A 351 16.66 -18.34 -12.55
N ASN A 352 16.16 -18.86 -13.68
CA ASN A 352 16.95 -19.07 -14.91
C ASN A 352 17.60 -17.78 -15.43
N LYS A 353 18.58 -17.91 -16.34
CA LYS A 353 19.35 -16.77 -16.87
C LYS A 353 18.52 -15.82 -17.75
N THR A 354 17.49 -16.30 -18.45
CA THR A 354 16.80 -15.53 -19.48
C THR A 354 15.80 -14.53 -18.90
N ASN A 355 15.10 -14.90 -17.83
CA ASN A 355 14.12 -14.03 -17.17
C ASN A 355 14.68 -13.31 -15.93
N ARG A 356 15.91 -13.64 -15.55
CA ARG A 356 16.68 -12.98 -14.48
C ARG A 356 16.65 -11.46 -14.54
N PRO A 357 16.77 -10.78 -15.70
CA PRO A 357 16.79 -9.32 -15.73
C PRO A 357 15.52 -8.67 -15.17
N PHE A 358 14.34 -9.22 -15.47
CA PHE A 358 13.07 -8.68 -14.94
C PHE A 358 12.93 -8.90 -13.44
N LEU A 359 13.27 -10.09 -12.97
CA LEU A 359 13.22 -10.44 -11.54
C LEU A 359 14.27 -9.66 -10.75
N GLN A 360 15.44 -9.42 -11.33
CA GLN A 360 16.48 -8.55 -10.77
C GLN A 360 16.00 -7.10 -10.67
N ALA A 361 15.37 -6.56 -11.72
CA ALA A 361 14.82 -5.20 -11.69
C ALA A 361 13.75 -5.05 -10.60
N GLY A 362 12.86 -6.04 -10.44
CA GLY A 362 11.87 -6.05 -9.36
C GLY A 362 12.50 -6.07 -7.97
N TYR A 363 13.49 -6.93 -7.75
CA TYR A 363 14.20 -6.99 -6.47
C TYR A 363 14.99 -5.70 -6.20
N GLN A 364 15.62 -5.10 -7.21
CA GLN A 364 16.29 -3.80 -7.13
C GLN A 364 15.35 -2.65 -6.78
N ALA A 365 14.08 -2.73 -7.19
CA ALA A 365 13.06 -1.76 -6.79
C ALA A 365 12.60 -1.95 -5.34
N GLN A 366 12.46 -3.19 -4.86
CA GLN A 366 12.03 -3.50 -3.49
C GLN A 366 13.10 -3.18 -2.44
N TYR A 367 14.34 -3.58 -2.71
CA TYR A 367 15.43 -3.60 -1.74
C TYR A 367 15.70 -2.26 -1.03
N PRO A 368 15.88 -1.11 -1.72
CA PRO A 368 16.14 0.15 -1.03
C PRO A 368 14.97 0.59 -0.15
N LEU A 369 13.73 0.26 -0.52
CA LEU A 369 12.54 0.56 0.27
C LEU A 369 12.48 -0.30 1.54
N ILE A 370 12.85 -1.58 1.45
CA ILE A 370 12.92 -2.46 2.63
C ILE A 370 14.02 -1.98 3.59
N LEU A 371 15.19 -1.61 3.07
CA LEU A 371 16.27 -1.07 3.89
C LEU A 371 15.89 0.28 4.53
N GLN A 372 15.18 1.15 3.80
CA GLN A 372 14.64 2.39 4.36
C GLN A 372 13.66 2.09 5.51
N ASN A 373 12.77 1.12 5.35
CA ASN A 373 11.85 0.68 6.39
C ASN A 373 12.61 0.16 7.63
N LEU A 374 13.67 -0.63 7.45
CA LEU A 374 14.52 -1.13 8.54
C LEU A 374 15.28 -0.02 9.30
N MET A 375 15.47 1.16 8.70
CA MET A 375 16.08 2.32 9.36
C MET A 375 15.11 3.05 10.29
N SER A 376 13.80 2.80 10.16
CA SER A 376 12.78 3.45 10.98
C SER A 376 12.70 2.84 12.37
N GLU A 377 12.64 3.69 13.39
CA GLU A 377 12.41 3.25 14.78
C GLU A 377 10.96 2.77 15.02
N SER A 378 10.02 3.16 14.16
CA SER A 378 8.61 2.78 14.25
C SER A 378 8.27 1.50 13.48
N THR A 379 9.19 0.98 12.67
CA THR A 379 8.98 -0.20 11.85
C THR A 379 9.59 -1.44 12.49
N PRO A 380 8.82 -2.52 12.71
CA PRO A 380 9.35 -3.78 13.22
C PRO A 380 10.40 -4.38 12.30
N ALA A 381 11.54 -4.79 12.87
CA ALA A 381 12.53 -5.59 12.17
C ALA A 381 12.31 -7.09 12.40
N TYR A 382 11.80 -7.44 13.58
CA TYR A 382 11.47 -8.80 13.97
C TYR A 382 10.36 -8.82 15.02
N GLU A 383 9.87 -10.01 15.31
CA GLU A 383 8.83 -10.31 16.30
C GLU A 383 9.39 -11.18 17.43
N ILE A 384 8.93 -10.95 18.65
CA ILE A 384 9.12 -11.83 19.81
C ILE A 384 7.75 -12.36 20.25
N LEU A 385 7.53 -13.67 20.08
CA LEU A 385 6.35 -14.34 20.60
C LEU A 385 6.66 -14.89 21.99
N ASN A 386 6.11 -14.23 23.01
CA ASN A 386 6.12 -14.77 24.36
C ASN A 386 5.05 -15.85 24.48
N ASP A 387 5.42 -17.07 24.85
CA ASP A 387 4.48 -18.17 25.10
C ASP A 387 4.09 -18.32 26.58
N ASN A 388 4.56 -17.42 27.45
CA ASN A 388 4.32 -17.42 28.90
C ASN A 388 4.83 -18.67 29.66
N SER A 389 5.54 -19.57 28.99
CA SER A 389 6.19 -20.76 29.56
C SER A 389 7.71 -20.78 29.38
N GLY A 390 8.27 -19.71 28.82
CA GLY A 390 9.70 -19.54 28.56
C GLY A 390 10.06 -19.49 27.08
N GLY A 391 9.12 -19.77 26.18
CA GLY A 391 9.30 -19.55 24.74
C GLY A 391 9.31 -18.07 24.40
N LEU A 392 10.37 -17.64 23.72
CA LEU A 392 10.58 -16.29 23.20
C LEU A 392 10.88 -16.39 21.70
N ASP A 393 9.96 -16.97 20.93
CA ASP A 393 10.20 -17.27 19.51
C ASP A 393 10.49 -15.98 18.73
N ILE A 394 11.40 -16.06 17.76
CA ILE A 394 11.89 -14.93 16.96
C ILE A 394 11.41 -15.10 15.53
N ALA A 395 10.69 -14.12 14.96
CA ALA A 395 10.35 -14.12 13.54
C ALA A 395 10.88 -12.89 12.80
N LEU A 396 11.46 -13.09 11.62
CA LEU A 396 12.01 -12.02 10.79
C LEU A 396 10.90 -11.29 10.00
N MET A 397 10.68 -10.00 10.26
CA MET A 397 9.55 -9.24 9.67
C MET A 397 9.86 -8.60 8.31
N ARG A 398 11.15 -8.45 7.96
CA ARG A 398 11.60 -7.77 6.74
C ARG A 398 12.63 -8.59 5.96
N PRO A 399 12.29 -9.81 5.52
CA PRO A 399 13.23 -10.66 4.81
C PRO A 399 13.68 -10.01 3.51
N LEU A 400 14.99 -9.98 3.28
CA LEU A 400 15.60 -9.65 1.99
C LEU A 400 15.79 -10.91 1.13
N SER A 401 15.86 -12.08 1.76
CA SER A 401 15.78 -13.37 1.06
C SER A 401 14.53 -13.47 0.18
N ARG A 402 14.70 -14.07 -1.00
CA ARG A 402 13.61 -14.40 -1.92
C ARG A 402 13.69 -15.88 -2.30
N GLY A 403 12.53 -16.51 -2.28
CA GLY A 403 12.33 -17.91 -2.63
C GLY A 403 11.56 -18.10 -3.93
N THR A 404 11.23 -19.37 -4.20
CA THR A 404 10.41 -19.79 -5.33
C THR A 404 9.44 -20.92 -4.98
N THR A 405 8.41 -21.10 -5.80
CA THR A 405 7.53 -22.28 -5.81
C THR A 405 7.13 -22.57 -7.25
N HIS A 406 7.52 -23.74 -7.77
CA HIS A 406 7.32 -24.09 -9.19
C HIS A 406 6.87 -25.53 -9.35
N ILE A 407 6.04 -25.80 -10.33
CA ILE A 407 5.72 -27.17 -10.73
C ILE A 407 6.95 -27.94 -11.22
N THR A 408 6.95 -29.25 -10.98
CA THR A 408 8.02 -30.16 -11.41
C THR A 408 7.58 -31.08 -12.56
N CYS A 409 6.27 -31.20 -12.78
CA CYS A 409 5.67 -32.00 -13.85
C CYS A 409 4.26 -31.51 -14.19
N GLN A 410 3.60 -32.16 -15.15
CA GLN A 410 2.22 -31.83 -15.56
C GLN A 410 1.14 -32.43 -14.64
N ASP A 411 1.53 -33.31 -13.72
CA ASP A 411 0.60 -33.96 -12.82
C ASP A 411 0.20 -32.98 -11.72
N ALA A 412 -1.05 -32.52 -11.80
CA ALA A 412 -1.62 -31.57 -10.86
C ALA A 412 -1.87 -32.14 -9.44
N THR A 413 -1.60 -33.44 -9.22
CA THR A 413 -1.61 -34.07 -7.89
C THR A 413 -0.27 -33.98 -7.18
N VAL A 414 0.80 -33.60 -7.90
CA VAL A 414 2.15 -33.46 -7.36
C VAL A 414 2.34 -32.05 -6.83
N ASP A 415 2.78 -31.93 -5.57
CA ASP A 415 3.08 -30.67 -4.93
C ASP A 415 4.21 -29.91 -5.66
N PRO A 416 4.19 -28.57 -5.68
CA PRO A 416 5.26 -27.80 -6.29
C PRO A 416 6.57 -27.94 -5.52
N ALA A 417 7.70 -27.71 -6.19
CA ALA A 417 8.99 -27.56 -5.56
C ALA A 417 9.07 -26.19 -4.88
N ILE A 418 9.04 -26.18 -3.54
CA ILE A 418 8.95 -24.97 -2.72
C ILE A 418 10.31 -24.68 -2.10
N ASN A 419 10.87 -23.51 -2.34
CA ASN A 419 12.13 -23.08 -1.75
C ASN A 419 11.99 -21.67 -1.17
N PRO A 420 11.67 -21.52 0.13
CA PRO A 420 11.61 -20.21 0.78
C PRO A 420 12.97 -19.50 0.80
N ASN A 421 14.06 -20.27 0.77
CA ASN A 421 15.43 -19.77 0.68
C ASN A 421 15.77 -18.84 1.86
N TRP A 422 15.32 -19.23 3.06
CA TRP A 422 15.48 -18.43 4.29
C TRP A 422 16.95 -18.12 4.58
N LEU A 423 17.20 -16.90 5.05
CA LEU A 423 18.52 -16.40 5.46
C LEU A 423 19.60 -16.47 4.37
N SER A 424 19.19 -16.53 3.10
CA SER A 424 20.09 -16.43 1.94
C SER A 424 20.73 -15.04 1.80
N HIS A 425 20.06 -14.00 2.30
CA HIS A 425 20.63 -12.67 2.43
C HIS A 425 21.34 -12.54 3.80
N PRO A 426 22.60 -12.07 3.87
CA PRO A 426 23.34 -12.04 5.14
C PRO A 426 22.72 -11.15 6.21
N LEU A 427 22.10 -10.02 5.83
CA LEU A 427 21.45 -9.13 6.81
C LEU A 427 20.30 -9.84 7.55
N ASP A 428 19.55 -10.72 6.87
CA ASP A 428 18.48 -11.50 7.50
C ASP A 428 19.06 -12.35 8.64
N PHE A 429 20.23 -12.97 8.41
CA PHE A 429 20.92 -13.78 9.41
C PHE A 429 21.44 -12.94 10.59
N GLU A 430 22.03 -11.76 10.33
CA GLU A 430 22.49 -10.86 11.39
C GLU A 430 21.34 -10.33 12.26
N ILE A 431 20.18 -10.05 11.67
CA ILE A 431 18.99 -9.64 12.43
C ILE A 431 18.54 -10.76 13.38
N MET A 432 18.54 -12.03 12.93
CA MET A 432 18.21 -13.17 13.80
C MET A 432 19.17 -13.32 14.98
N LEU A 433 20.47 -13.10 14.77
CA LEU A 433 21.46 -13.13 15.85
C LEU A 433 21.23 -11.99 16.86
N ALA A 434 21.04 -10.77 16.37
CA ALA A 434 20.76 -9.62 17.22
C ALA A 434 19.47 -9.81 18.06
N ALA A 435 18.45 -10.46 17.49
CA ALA A 435 17.23 -10.82 18.21
C ALA A 435 17.48 -11.86 19.32
N MET A 436 18.34 -12.87 19.10
CA MET A 436 18.73 -13.82 20.16
C MET A 436 19.48 -13.13 21.30
N GLU A 437 20.39 -12.22 20.97
CA GLU A 437 21.12 -11.41 21.97
C GLU A 437 20.14 -10.53 22.76
N PHE A 438 19.11 -9.99 22.11
CA PHE A 438 18.06 -9.24 22.80
C PHE A 438 17.18 -10.11 23.70
N ASN A 439 16.84 -11.34 23.29
CA ASN A 439 16.15 -12.29 24.17
C ASN A 439 16.96 -12.59 25.43
N GLN A 440 18.29 -12.69 25.34
CA GLN A 440 19.14 -12.82 26.53
C GLN A 440 19.01 -11.62 27.46
N ARG A 441 18.99 -10.39 26.92
CA ARG A 441 18.77 -9.17 27.72
C ARG A 441 17.41 -9.17 28.43
N ILE A 442 16.36 -9.70 27.82
CA ILE A 442 15.05 -9.87 28.47
C ILE A 442 15.17 -10.84 29.66
N LEU A 443 15.84 -11.97 29.44
CA LEU A 443 16.02 -13.00 30.47
C LEU A 443 16.87 -12.50 31.65
N ASP A 444 17.81 -11.60 31.41
CA ASP A 444 18.68 -11.04 32.47
C ASP A 444 17.97 -10.02 33.39
N THR A 445 16.75 -9.62 33.07
CA THR A 445 15.98 -8.69 33.92
C THR A 445 15.46 -9.37 35.20
N ASP A 446 15.41 -8.63 36.31
CA ASP A 446 14.88 -9.13 37.60
C ASP A 446 13.44 -9.66 37.48
N ALA A 447 12.62 -9.01 36.64
CA ALA A 447 11.23 -9.41 36.41
C ALA A 447 11.13 -10.83 35.82
N VAL A 448 11.96 -11.16 34.82
CA VAL A 448 11.95 -12.49 34.22
C VAL A 448 12.73 -13.51 35.05
N GLN A 449 13.80 -13.10 35.74
CA GLN A 449 14.52 -13.98 36.68
C GLN A 449 13.61 -14.51 37.81
N THR A 450 12.59 -13.75 38.20
CA THR A 450 11.56 -14.20 39.15
C THR A 450 10.82 -15.46 38.68
N LEU A 451 10.75 -15.71 37.37
CA LEU A 451 10.12 -16.90 36.79
C LEU A 451 11.04 -18.13 36.74
N GLU A 452 12.30 -17.99 37.15
CA GLU A 452 13.34 -19.03 37.14
C GLU A 452 13.52 -19.67 35.74
N PRO A 453 13.95 -18.90 34.71
CA PRO A 453 14.15 -19.43 33.37
C PRO A 453 15.30 -20.44 33.30
N SER A 454 15.10 -21.50 32.50
CA SER A 454 16.09 -22.56 32.29
C SER A 454 16.83 -22.43 30.96
N TYR A 455 18.16 -22.38 30.99
CA TYR A 455 19.03 -22.14 29.82
C TYR A 455 19.49 -23.44 29.12
N GLY A 456 18.59 -24.42 28.99
CA GLY A 456 18.90 -25.74 28.46
C GLY A 456 19.10 -25.78 26.93
N GLN A 457 18.28 -25.03 26.18
CA GLN A 457 18.38 -24.95 24.72
C GLN A 457 19.40 -23.89 24.28
N VAL A 458 19.37 -22.71 24.91
CA VAL A 458 20.27 -21.59 24.65
C VAL A 458 21.00 -21.25 25.94
N PRO A 459 22.33 -21.45 26.03
CA PRO A 459 23.11 -21.10 27.20
C PRO A 459 23.04 -19.59 27.51
N ALA A 460 23.00 -19.22 28.81
CA ALA A 460 22.89 -17.82 29.26
C ALA A 460 24.03 -16.89 28.76
N ASN A 461 25.17 -17.46 28.36
CA ASN A 461 26.31 -16.74 27.80
C ASN A 461 26.77 -17.38 26.48
N ALA A 462 25.80 -17.79 25.65
CA ALA A 462 26.09 -18.41 24.37
C ALA A 462 27.02 -17.51 23.54
N THR A 463 28.12 -18.10 23.08
CA THR A 463 29.05 -17.46 22.16
C THR A 463 28.38 -17.30 20.78
N ARG A 464 28.86 -16.35 19.98
CA ARG A 464 28.34 -16.15 18.62
C ARG A 464 28.31 -17.46 17.79
N PRO A 465 29.36 -18.31 17.75
CA PRO A 465 29.28 -19.59 17.04
C PRO A 465 28.18 -20.54 17.54
N GLU A 466 27.87 -20.54 18.84
CA GLU A 466 26.75 -21.32 19.39
C GLU A 466 25.40 -20.76 18.92
N LEU A 467 25.22 -19.45 18.97
CA LEU A 467 24.03 -18.77 18.43
C LEU A 467 23.85 -19.05 16.94
N GLU A 468 24.92 -18.96 16.15
CA GLU A 468 24.89 -19.28 14.72
C GLU A 468 24.45 -20.72 14.45
N GLY A 469 24.94 -21.68 15.26
CA GLY A 469 24.53 -23.07 15.20
C GLY A 469 23.04 -23.25 15.51
N ILE A 470 22.54 -22.57 16.55
CA ILE A 470 21.12 -22.60 16.94
C ILE A 470 20.23 -22.01 15.84
N VAL A 471 20.61 -20.88 15.24
CA VAL A 471 19.87 -20.28 14.11
C VAL A 471 19.81 -21.29 12.97
N ARG A 472 20.95 -21.79 12.48
CA ARG A 472 20.98 -22.72 11.32
C ARG A 472 20.16 -23.99 11.55
N GLN A 473 20.13 -24.48 12.78
CA GLN A 473 19.39 -25.69 13.17
C GLN A 473 17.92 -25.42 13.55
N GLY A 474 17.55 -24.19 13.88
CA GLY A 474 16.24 -23.89 14.43
C GLY A 474 15.26 -23.18 13.50
N ILE A 475 15.74 -22.56 12.39
CA ILE A 475 14.83 -21.87 11.46
C ILE A 475 13.74 -22.80 10.93
N ASN A 476 12.53 -22.27 10.92
CA ASN A 476 11.34 -22.81 10.31
C ASN A 476 10.50 -21.65 9.76
N THR A 477 9.26 -21.93 9.39
CA THR A 477 8.29 -20.96 8.87
C THR A 477 7.38 -20.42 9.97
N GLU A 478 6.97 -19.16 9.83
CA GLU A 478 5.81 -18.59 10.52
C GLU A 478 4.48 -18.81 9.78
N TYR A 479 4.54 -19.55 8.67
CA TYR A 479 3.40 -19.87 7.81
C TYR A 479 2.83 -18.65 7.07
N HIS A 480 3.67 -17.66 6.76
CA HIS A 480 3.32 -16.37 6.15
C HIS A 480 3.76 -16.28 4.69
N TYR A 481 3.55 -17.35 3.92
CA TYR A 481 3.92 -17.39 2.51
C TYR A 481 3.17 -16.31 1.71
N SER A 482 3.93 -15.51 0.97
CA SER A 482 3.41 -14.43 0.13
C SER A 482 4.29 -14.13 -1.08
N GLY A 483 3.78 -13.29 -1.98
CA GLY A 483 4.57 -12.64 -3.05
C GLY A 483 4.87 -13.44 -4.31
N THR A 484 4.41 -14.68 -4.39
CA THR A 484 4.63 -15.59 -5.53
C THR A 484 3.89 -15.21 -6.82
N CYS A 485 2.96 -14.25 -6.74
CA CYS A 485 2.27 -13.64 -7.86
C CYS A 485 2.18 -12.13 -7.65
N ALA A 486 3.32 -11.51 -7.34
CA ALA A 486 3.42 -10.13 -6.87
C ALA A 486 2.65 -9.13 -7.74
N MET A 487 1.92 -8.25 -7.05
CA MET A 487 1.32 -7.04 -7.59
C MET A 487 2.42 -5.97 -7.74
N MET A 488 2.94 -5.85 -8.95
CA MET A 488 3.98 -4.90 -9.35
C MET A 488 3.87 -4.67 -10.86
N PRO A 489 4.46 -3.60 -11.42
CA PRO A 489 4.59 -3.45 -12.86
C PRO A 489 5.18 -4.70 -13.52
N ARG A 490 4.63 -5.10 -14.68
CA ARG A 490 5.10 -6.27 -15.43
C ARG A 490 6.61 -6.24 -15.72
N GLY A 491 7.16 -5.06 -16.01
CA GLY A 491 8.60 -4.86 -16.25
C GLY A 491 9.50 -5.11 -15.04
N LEU A 492 8.93 -5.12 -13.83
CA LEU A 492 9.57 -5.44 -12.56
C LEU A 492 9.31 -6.89 -12.13
N GLY A 493 8.87 -7.76 -13.06
CA GLY A 493 8.54 -9.14 -12.76
C GLY A 493 7.19 -9.33 -12.05
N GLY A 494 6.30 -8.34 -12.08
CA GLY A 494 4.96 -8.48 -11.53
C GLY A 494 4.06 -9.43 -12.32
N VAL A 495 3.11 -10.05 -11.62
CA VAL A 495 2.13 -11.02 -12.17
C VAL A 495 0.76 -10.38 -12.34
N VAL A 496 0.38 -9.50 -11.42
CA VAL A 496 -0.89 -8.77 -11.48
C VAL A 496 -0.69 -7.26 -11.47
N ASP A 497 -1.62 -6.53 -12.09
CA ASP A 497 -1.71 -5.07 -11.98
C ASP A 497 -2.35 -4.63 -10.64
N ALA A 498 -2.46 -3.31 -10.42
CA ALA A 498 -3.06 -2.74 -9.22
C ALA A 498 -4.57 -3.06 -9.05
N ASP A 499 -5.23 -3.52 -10.12
CA ASP A 499 -6.61 -4.03 -10.07
C ASP A 499 -6.65 -5.56 -9.89
N LEU A 500 -5.49 -6.19 -9.67
CA LEU A 500 -5.31 -7.62 -9.48
C LEU A 500 -5.57 -8.47 -10.74
N ASN A 501 -5.58 -7.86 -11.94
CA ASN A 501 -5.70 -8.61 -13.19
C ASN A 501 -4.36 -9.27 -13.53
N VAL A 502 -4.40 -10.55 -13.95
CA VAL A 502 -3.20 -11.26 -14.41
C VAL A 502 -2.75 -10.70 -15.75
N TYR A 503 -1.50 -10.22 -15.81
CA TYR A 503 -0.95 -9.62 -17.03
C TYR A 503 -1.02 -10.56 -18.23
N GLY A 504 -1.36 -9.99 -19.39
CA GLY A 504 -1.47 -10.75 -20.64
C GLY A 504 -2.70 -11.65 -20.74
N THR A 505 -3.68 -11.51 -19.84
CA THR A 505 -4.93 -12.29 -19.87
C THR A 505 -6.17 -11.38 -19.81
N LYS A 506 -7.35 -11.95 -20.09
CA LYS A 506 -8.65 -11.32 -19.82
C LYS A 506 -9.50 -12.19 -18.90
N GLY A 507 -10.20 -11.57 -17.97
CA GLY A 507 -11.14 -12.23 -17.07
C GLY A 507 -10.48 -13.19 -16.07
N LEU A 508 -9.24 -12.91 -15.68
CA LEU A 508 -8.50 -13.66 -14.68
C LEU A 508 -7.89 -12.71 -13.65
N ARG A 509 -8.18 -12.94 -12.37
CA ARG A 509 -7.60 -12.21 -11.24
C ARG A 509 -7.02 -13.15 -10.19
N ILE A 510 -6.19 -12.60 -9.32
CA ILE A 510 -5.66 -13.29 -8.14
C ILE A 510 -6.01 -12.48 -6.89
N VAL A 511 -6.57 -13.13 -5.87
CA VAL A 511 -6.98 -12.51 -4.61
C VAL A 511 -6.60 -13.42 -3.46
N ASP A 512 -5.32 -13.42 -3.10
CA ASP A 512 -4.75 -14.08 -1.92
C ASP A 512 -3.37 -13.49 -1.58
N THR A 513 -2.65 -14.06 -0.62
CA THR A 513 -1.34 -13.56 -0.17
C THR A 513 -0.23 -13.61 -1.23
N SER A 514 -0.42 -14.33 -2.35
CA SER A 514 0.54 -14.36 -3.45
C SER A 514 0.76 -12.98 -4.07
N VAL A 515 -0.21 -12.06 -3.98
CA VAL A 515 -0.15 -10.76 -4.63
C VAL A 515 0.71 -9.74 -3.88
N TYR A 516 1.14 -10.03 -2.66
CA TYR A 516 1.88 -9.03 -1.85
C TYR A 516 3.26 -8.79 -2.46
N PRO A 517 3.60 -7.58 -2.92
CA PRO A 517 4.91 -7.34 -3.50
C PRO A 517 6.03 -7.53 -2.48
N VAL A 518 5.79 -7.08 -1.24
CA VAL A 518 6.65 -7.31 -0.06
C VAL A 518 5.78 -7.78 1.10
N VAL A 519 6.25 -8.75 1.86
CA VAL A 519 5.54 -9.24 3.06
C VAL A 519 5.46 -8.13 4.13
N PRO A 520 4.26 -7.81 4.66
CA PRO A 520 4.09 -6.80 5.71
C PRO A 520 4.53 -7.37 7.07
N GLY A 521 4.86 -6.50 8.02
CA GLY A 521 5.49 -6.89 9.29
C GLY A 521 4.42 -7.25 10.31
N ALA A 522 3.67 -8.28 9.99
CA ALA A 522 2.50 -8.72 10.72
C ALA A 522 2.12 -10.15 10.36
N HIS A 523 1.25 -10.75 11.17
CA HIS A 523 0.56 -11.95 10.75
C HIS A 523 -0.43 -11.62 9.64
N LEU A 524 -0.43 -12.44 8.59
CA LEU A 524 -1.04 -12.04 7.32
C LEU A 524 -2.58 -12.06 7.29
N GLN A 525 -3.25 -12.54 8.34
CA GLN A 525 -4.70 -12.80 8.24
C GLN A 525 -5.52 -11.52 8.09
N SER A 526 -5.22 -10.46 8.85
CA SER A 526 -5.97 -9.20 8.76
C SER A 526 -5.76 -8.57 7.38
N VAL A 527 -4.52 -8.64 6.87
CA VAL A 527 -4.13 -8.14 5.56
C VAL A 527 -4.84 -8.91 4.45
N ALA A 528 -4.95 -10.23 4.59
CA ALA A 528 -5.67 -11.07 3.63
C ALA A 528 -7.16 -10.71 3.57
N TYR A 529 -7.79 -10.40 4.70
CA TYR A 529 -9.16 -9.90 4.71
C TYR A 529 -9.28 -8.52 4.06
N ALA A 530 -8.40 -7.58 4.38
CA ALA A 530 -8.41 -6.25 3.77
C ALA A 530 -8.22 -6.30 2.24
N VAL A 531 -7.27 -7.11 1.76
CA VAL A 531 -7.04 -7.37 0.33
C VAL A 531 -8.28 -8.01 -0.30
N GLY A 532 -8.89 -8.99 0.35
CA GLY A 532 -10.13 -9.63 -0.13
C GLY A 532 -11.32 -8.67 -0.21
N GLU A 533 -11.50 -7.81 0.81
CA GLU A 533 -12.55 -6.79 0.85
C GLU A 533 -12.36 -5.72 -0.24
N ARG A 534 -11.12 -5.27 -0.45
CA ARG A 534 -10.76 -4.33 -1.51
C ARG A 534 -10.95 -4.95 -2.89
N ALA A 535 -10.48 -6.16 -3.10
CA ALA A 535 -10.68 -6.90 -4.35
C ALA A 535 -12.18 -7.04 -4.67
N ALA A 536 -13.02 -7.30 -3.67
CA ALA A 536 -14.46 -7.38 -3.86
C ALA A 536 -15.09 -6.04 -4.30
N ASP A 537 -14.54 -4.89 -3.91
CA ASP A 537 -14.96 -3.58 -4.42
C ASP A 537 -14.43 -3.32 -5.85
N ILE A 538 -13.16 -3.65 -6.13
CA ILE A 538 -12.57 -3.60 -7.49
C ILE A 538 -13.40 -4.43 -8.49
N ILE A 539 -13.72 -5.68 -8.15
CA ILE A 539 -14.51 -6.60 -9.01
C ILE A 539 -15.94 -6.09 -9.23
N ARG A 540 -16.50 -5.35 -8.28
CA ARG A 540 -17.83 -4.72 -8.42
C ARG A 540 -17.78 -3.42 -9.24
N GLY A 541 -16.61 -2.95 -9.64
CA GLY A 541 -16.42 -1.65 -10.28
C GLY A 541 -16.65 -0.48 -9.32
N ARG A 542 -16.46 -0.69 -8.01
CA ARG A 542 -16.57 0.36 -7.00
C ARG A 542 -15.18 0.95 -6.76
N ILE A 543 -14.95 2.17 -7.24
CA ILE A 543 -13.74 2.93 -6.92
C ILE A 543 -13.94 3.54 -5.52
N VAL A 544 -13.23 3.04 -4.51
CA VAL A 544 -13.13 3.69 -3.20
C VAL A 544 -11.81 4.44 -3.17
N MET A 545 -11.86 5.74 -3.46
CA MET A 545 -10.77 6.66 -3.14
C MET A 545 -10.82 6.90 -1.64
N VAL A 546 -9.91 6.29 -0.87
CA VAL A 546 -9.76 6.66 0.53
C VAL A 546 -8.88 7.88 0.60
N VAL A 547 -9.43 8.93 1.17
CA VAL A 547 -8.70 10.15 1.50
C VAL A 547 -8.51 10.13 3.00
N THR A 548 -7.28 10.03 3.46
CA THR A 548 -6.97 10.24 4.88
C THR A 548 -6.61 11.70 5.14
N PRO A 549 -7.11 12.27 6.25
CA PRO A 549 -6.75 13.60 6.70
C PRO A 549 -5.35 13.58 7.31
N VAL A 550 -4.42 14.39 6.80
CA VAL A 550 -3.14 14.68 7.47
C VAL A 550 -3.37 15.80 8.48
N GLY A 551 -2.84 15.59 9.69
CA GLY A 551 -3.00 16.45 10.86
C GLY A 551 -2.69 17.93 10.65
N ILE A 552 -3.37 18.73 11.47
CA ILE A 552 -3.51 20.18 11.40
C ILE A 552 -2.25 20.85 11.95
N GLY A 553 -1.49 21.52 11.09
CA GLY A 553 -0.53 22.57 11.47
C GLY A 553 -1.22 23.93 11.37
N THR A 554 -1.26 24.65 12.49
CA THR A 554 -1.93 25.94 12.65
C THR A 554 -1.21 27.08 11.92
N ASP A 555 -2.00 28.12 11.59
CA ASP A 555 -1.60 29.48 11.22
C ASP A 555 -1.24 29.78 9.75
N ALA A 556 -2.14 29.39 8.84
CA ALA A 556 -2.65 30.15 7.69
C ALA A 556 -3.43 29.16 6.82
N GLY A 557 -4.74 29.37 6.64
CA GLY A 557 -5.60 28.42 5.93
C GLY A 557 -5.06 28.07 4.53
N PRO A 558 -4.94 26.80 4.14
CA PRO A 558 -4.45 26.43 2.82
C PRO A 558 -5.48 26.79 1.74
N VAL A 559 -5.15 27.77 0.92
CA VAL A 559 -5.82 28.02 -0.37
C VAL A 559 -5.29 26.96 -1.37
N GLY A 560 -5.57 25.68 -1.11
CA GLY A 560 -4.81 24.56 -1.67
C GLY A 560 -5.33 24.02 -3.02
N GLY A 561 -4.40 23.78 -3.95
CA GLY A 561 -4.59 22.88 -5.09
C GLY A 561 -3.89 23.27 -6.38
N MET A 562 -3.45 24.52 -6.55
CA MET A 562 -2.69 24.93 -7.73
C MET A 562 -1.19 24.69 -7.52
N TYR A 563 -0.54 24.12 -8.51
CA TYR A 563 0.88 23.80 -8.51
C TYR A 563 1.54 24.59 -9.64
N HIS A 564 2.36 25.55 -9.26
CA HIS A 564 3.17 26.38 -10.14
C HIS A 564 4.67 26.06 -10.02
N GLU A 565 5.06 25.34 -8.95
CA GLU A 565 6.46 25.04 -8.62
C GLU A 565 6.79 23.54 -8.71
N TYR A 566 7.90 23.12 -8.06
CA TYR A 566 8.36 21.74 -7.95
C TYR A 566 8.71 21.09 -9.31
N GLY A 567 8.92 21.91 -10.35
CA GLY A 567 9.07 21.45 -11.73
C GLY A 567 7.76 20.95 -12.38
N THR A 568 6.62 21.05 -11.69
CA THR A 568 5.33 20.49 -12.14
C THR A 568 4.86 20.97 -13.52
N PRO A 569 5.03 22.26 -13.93
CA PRO A 569 4.62 22.69 -15.26
C PRO A 569 5.42 22.05 -16.40
N HIS A 570 6.53 21.36 -16.08
CA HIS A 570 7.44 20.73 -17.02
C HIS A 570 7.56 19.22 -16.88
N GLU A 571 6.68 18.59 -16.09
CA GLU A 571 6.58 17.12 -16.11
C GLU A 571 6.14 16.65 -17.52
N ASP A 572 6.66 15.51 -17.94
CA ASP A 572 6.40 14.92 -19.26
C ASP A 572 4.89 14.86 -19.61
N PHE A 573 4.06 14.35 -18.71
CA PHE A 573 2.62 14.20 -18.94
C PHE A 573 1.90 15.55 -19.11
N VAL A 574 2.42 16.63 -18.52
CA VAL A 574 1.86 17.99 -18.67
C VAL A 574 2.12 18.49 -20.09
N TRP A 575 3.28 18.18 -20.65
CA TRP A 575 3.61 18.49 -22.03
C TRP A 575 2.91 17.56 -23.02
N ASP A 576 2.75 16.27 -22.69
CA ASP A 576 1.92 15.35 -23.49
C ASP A 576 0.49 15.91 -23.64
N ALA A 577 -0.12 16.35 -22.54
CA ALA A 577 -1.44 16.97 -22.58
C ALA A 577 -1.50 18.24 -23.45
N ARG A 578 -0.49 19.12 -23.38
CA ARG A 578 -0.39 20.33 -24.21
C ARG A 578 -0.12 20.03 -25.69
N THR A 579 0.39 18.85 -26.00
CA THR A 579 0.70 18.43 -27.37
C THR A 579 -0.34 17.49 -27.96
N GLU A 580 -1.37 17.14 -27.18
CA GLU A 580 -2.47 16.33 -27.64
C GLU A 580 -3.14 16.99 -28.86
N PRO A 581 -3.29 16.26 -30.00
CA PRO A 581 -3.85 16.83 -31.22
C PRO A 581 -5.20 17.52 -31.03
N GLY A 582 -6.10 16.94 -30.22
CA GLY A 582 -7.41 17.55 -29.95
C GLY A 582 -7.33 18.90 -29.24
N VAL A 583 -6.29 19.12 -28.43
CA VAL A 583 -6.04 20.40 -27.76
C VAL A 583 -5.48 21.41 -28.74
N LEU A 584 -4.44 21.03 -29.49
CA LEU A 584 -3.82 21.90 -30.50
C LEU A 584 -4.83 22.33 -31.58
N ASP A 585 -5.62 21.40 -32.08
CA ASP A 585 -6.64 21.66 -33.11
C ASP A 585 -7.69 22.68 -32.64
N ALA A 586 -8.11 22.59 -31.37
CA ALA A 586 -9.10 23.50 -30.81
C ALA A 586 -8.57 24.94 -30.75
N PHE A 587 -7.33 25.13 -30.29
CA PHE A 587 -6.70 26.45 -30.25
C PHE A 587 -6.29 26.96 -31.63
N ALA A 588 -5.85 26.08 -32.54
CA ALA A 588 -5.53 26.45 -33.90
C ALA A 588 -6.78 26.96 -34.63
N LYS A 589 -7.92 26.30 -34.41
CA LYS A 589 -9.23 26.74 -34.91
C LYS A 589 -9.67 28.06 -34.30
N LEU A 590 -9.46 28.27 -33.00
CA LEU A 590 -9.79 29.54 -32.33
C LEU A 590 -9.01 30.71 -32.94
N TRP A 591 -7.72 30.50 -33.20
CA TRP A 591 -6.80 31.55 -33.65
C TRP A 591 -6.64 31.67 -35.16
N GLY A 592 -7.11 30.68 -35.92
CA GLY A 592 -6.96 30.61 -37.38
C GLY A 592 -5.52 30.37 -37.84
N THR A 593 -4.69 29.74 -37.01
CA THR A 593 -3.28 29.40 -37.31
C THR A 593 -2.81 28.23 -36.45
N ASP A 594 -1.95 27.36 -36.98
CA ASP A 594 -1.24 26.31 -36.24
C ASP A 594 0.07 26.81 -35.58
N GLU A 595 0.48 28.04 -35.90
CA GLU A 595 1.62 28.72 -35.30
C GLU A 595 1.27 29.29 -33.92
N LEU A 596 1.35 28.44 -32.88
CA LEU A 596 0.90 28.76 -31.53
C LEU A 596 2.04 28.78 -30.50
N LEU A 597 1.89 29.56 -29.44
CA LEU A 597 2.69 29.45 -28.22
C LEU A 597 1.77 29.00 -27.09
N VAL A 598 2.30 28.24 -26.12
CA VAL A 598 1.55 27.77 -24.95
C VAL A 598 2.08 28.36 -23.65
N SER A 599 1.22 28.65 -22.67
CA SER A 599 1.64 28.95 -21.29
C SER A 599 2.15 27.68 -20.59
N PHE A 600 3.12 27.83 -19.69
CA PHE A 600 3.48 26.78 -18.72
C PHE A 600 3.31 27.33 -17.30
N ASP A 601 2.08 27.77 -17.03
CA ASP A 601 1.64 28.40 -15.77
C ASP A 601 1.52 27.40 -14.62
N GLY A 602 0.86 26.26 -14.82
CA GLY A 602 0.77 25.22 -13.81
C GLY A 602 -0.29 24.17 -14.05
N MET A 603 -0.55 23.42 -13.00
CA MET A 603 -1.63 22.44 -12.94
C MET A 603 -2.42 22.63 -11.65
N ASN A 604 -3.57 21.96 -11.54
CA ASN A 604 -4.27 21.90 -10.27
C ASN A 604 -4.63 20.46 -9.93
N PHE A 605 -4.28 20.10 -8.70
CA PHE A 605 -4.62 18.84 -8.08
C PHE A 605 -5.24 19.13 -6.71
N THR A 606 -6.57 19.22 -6.65
CA THR A 606 -7.29 19.40 -5.40
C THR A 606 -7.79 18.04 -4.91
N LEU A 607 -7.22 17.59 -3.79
CA LEU A 607 -7.64 16.37 -3.10
C LEU A 607 -8.96 16.59 -2.35
N PRO A 608 -9.78 15.55 -2.17
CA PRO A 608 -10.93 15.57 -1.29
C PRO A 608 -10.53 15.98 0.13
N GLN A 609 -11.41 16.66 0.85
CA GLN A 609 -11.13 17.12 2.21
C GLN A 609 -12.45 17.16 2.99
N PRO A 610 -12.48 16.63 4.24
CA PRO A 610 -13.71 16.59 5.04
C PRO A 610 -14.16 17.97 5.52
N GLU A 611 -13.24 18.90 5.75
CA GLU A 611 -13.52 20.28 6.12
C GLU A 611 -12.64 21.25 5.31
N ARG A 612 -13.25 22.25 4.67
CA ARG A 612 -12.53 23.32 3.96
C ARG A 612 -12.86 24.66 4.58
N ALA A 613 -11.85 25.53 4.68
CA ALA A 613 -12.10 26.93 5.00
C ALA A 613 -12.99 27.57 3.92
N ASP A 614 -13.95 28.39 4.35
CA ASP A 614 -14.77 29.16 3.42
C ASP A 614 -13.90 30.20 2.72
N VAL A 615 -13.76 30.09 1.39
CA VAL A 615 -13.00 31.03 0.57
C VAL A 615 -13.97 31.88 -0.23
N LYS A 616 -13.94 33.19 0.03
CA LYS A 616 -14.76 34.15 -0.69
C LYS A 616 -14.39 34.16 -2.18
N PRO A 617 -15.38 34.21 -3.09
CA PRO A 617 -15.13 34.39 -4.51
C PRO A 617 -14.24 35.61 -4.80
N TRP A 618 -13.34 35.47 -5.78
CA TRP A 618 -12.48 36.55 -6.27
C TRP A 618 -12.75 36.83 -7.76
N PRO A 619 -13.93 37.31 -8.15
CA PRO A 619 -14.26 37.52 -9.56
C PRO A 619 -13.27 38.49 -10.21
N HIS A 620 -12.70 38.10 -11.35
CA HIS A 620 -11.69 38.87 -12.06
C HIS A 620 -11.71 38.66 -13.56
N ILE A 621 -10.99 39.52 -14.28
CA ILE A 621 -10.64 39.34 -15.69
C ILE A 621 -9.12 39.45 -15.84
N ASP A 622 -8.59 38.80 -16.87
CA ASP A 622 -7.15 38.68 -17.12
C ASP A 622 -6.71 39.37 -18.42
N GLN A 623 -7.63 40.09 -19.08
CA GLN A 623 -7.31 40.93 -20.24
C GLN A 623 -7.94 42.32 -20.07
N SER A 624 -7.09 43.35 -20.08
CA SER A 624 -7.52 44.74 -19.98
C SER A 624 -8.36 45.17 -21.18
N PRO A 625 -9.39 46.01 -20.98
CA PRO A 625 -10.12 46.63 -22.09
C PRO A 625 -9.24 47.54 -22.97
N LYS A 626 -8.02 47.89 -22.54
CA LYS A 626 -7.03 48.59 -23.37
C LYS A 626 -6.52 47.71 -24.53
N ARG A 627 -6.60 46.39 -24.41
CA ARG A 627 -6.27 45.44 -25.48
C ARG A 627 -7.51 45.16 -26.31
N LYS A 628 -7.48 45.56 -27.58
CA LYS A 628 -8.62 45.42 -28.49
C LYS A 628 -8.67 44.00 -29.07
N GLY A 629 -9.87 43.41 -29.05
CA GLY A 629 -10.11 42.06 -29.59
C GLY A 629 -9.77 40.95 -28.60
N LEU A 630 -9.84 39.69 -29.08
CA LEU A 630 -9.37 38.53 -28.34
C LEU A 630 -7.84 38.48 -28.45
N VAL A 631 -7.14 38.66 -27.33
CA VAL A 631 -5.66 38.65 -27.29
C VAL A 631 -5.15 37.57 -26.32
N CYS A 632 -5.98 37.19 -25.34
CA CYS A 632 -5.75 36.04 -24.48
C CYS A 632 -7.00 35.15 -24.43
N ALA A 633 -6.78 33.84 -24.58
CA ALA A 633 -7.76 32.81 -24.32
C ALA A 633 -7.14 31.80 -23.38
N GLN A 634 -7.79 31.57 -22.25
CA GLN A 634 -7.32 30.62 -21.25
C GLN A 634 -7.96 29.26 -21.49
N GLY A 635 -7.22 28.21 -21.10
CA GLY A 635 -7.65 26.84 -21.27
C GLY A 635 -7.41 25.97 -20.05
N ILE A 636 -8.30 25.00 -19.86
CA ILE A 636 -8.19 23.93 -18.87
C ILE A 636 -8.36 22.59 -19.59
N ILE A 637 -7.34 21.75 -19.51
CA ILE A 637 -7.39 20.34 -19.91
C ILE A 637 -7.84 19.54 -18.68
N ASN A 638 -9.00 18.90 -18.75
CA ASN A 638 -9.65 18.28 -17.61
C ASN A 638 -9.36 16.77 -17.56
N PHE A 639 -8.82 16.25 -16.45
CA PHE A 639 -8.47 14.83 -16.30
C PHE A 639 -9.39 14.03 -15.38
N ALA A 640 -10.25 14.69 -14.62
CA ALA A 640 -11.15 14.06 -13.66
C ALA A 640 -12.58 14.59 -13.80
N PRO A 641 -13.62 13.81 -13.42
CA PRO A 641 -14.99 14.30 -13.45
C PRO A 641 -15.13 15.60 -12.64
N ASN A 642 -15.76 16.61 -13.24
CA ASN A 642 -15.94 17.92 -12.64
C ASN A 642 -17.39 18.38 -12.81
N GLY A 643 -18.22 18.01 -11.85
CA GLY A 643 -19.62 18.37 -11.75
C GLY A 643 -19.91 19.69 -11.03
N PRO A 644 -21.19 19.96 -10.74
CA PRO A 644 -21.63 21.23 -10.15
C PRO A 644 -21.05 21.53 -8.76
N GLN A 645 -20.66 20.49 -8.01
CA GLN A 645 -20.13 20.57 -6.64
C GLN A 645 -18.62 20.33 -6.56
N ASP A 646 -17.94 20.03 -7.68
CA ASP A 646 -16.54 19.57 -7.70
C ASP A 646 -15.53 20.72 -7.79
N GLY A 647 -15.98 21.95 -7.51
CA GLY A 647 -15.13 23.14 -7.56
C GLY A 647 -14.57 23.42 -8.96
N GLY A 648 -13.67 24.38 -9.09
CA GLY A 648 -13.11 24.82 -10.37
C GLY A 648 -13.85 26.00 -11.00
N LEU A 649 -13.72 26.14 -12.33
CA LEU A 649 -13.99 27.38 -13.03
C LEU A 649 -15.46 27.80 -12.97
N VAL A 650 -15.69 29.02 -12.47
CA VAL A 650 -16.94 29.74 -12.57
C VAL A 650 -16.73 30.94 -13.49
N VAL A 651 -17.66 31.16 -14.41
CA VAL A 651 -17.64 32.29 -15.35
C VAL A 651 -18.94 33.08 -15.26
N VAL A 652 -18.88 34.39 -15.50
CA VAL A 652 -20.05 35.24 -15.73
C VAL A 652 -20.27 35.30 -17.24
N ARG A 653 -20.99 34.31 -17.77
CA ARG A 653 -21.25 34.14 -19.20
C ARG A 653 -21.86 35.42 -19.77
N GLY A 654 -21.22 35.92 -20.85
CA GLY A 654 -21.64 37.13 -21.55
C GLY A 654 -20.93 38.41 -21.08
N SER A 655 -20.26 38.39 -19.92
CA SER A 655 -19.69 39.62 -19.33
C SER A 655 -18.60 40.26 -20.21
N HIS A 656 -17.84 39.46 -20.99
CA HIS A 656 -16.81 39.96 -21.91
C HIS A 656 -17.36 40.96 -22.95
N ASN A 657 -18.65 40.88 -23.30
CA ASN A 657 -19.28 41.82 -24.22
C ASN A 657 -19.56 43.19 -23.59
N LEU A 658 -19.58 43.26 -22.26
CA LEU A 658 -19.97 44.46 -21.51
C LEU A 658 -18.80 45.13 -20.77
N ILE A 659 -17.63 44.50 -20.69
CA ILE A 659 -16.46 45.04 -19.96
C ILE A 659 -16.10 46.47 -20.41
N ALA A 660 -16.06 46.71 -21.73
CA ALA A 660 -15.70 48.03 -22.25
C ALA A 660 -16.75 49.09 -21.89
N GLU A 661 -18.03 48.73 -21.89
CA GLU A 661 -19.13 49.61 -21.49
C GLU A 661 -19.09 49.89 -19.99
N TYR A 662 -18.86 48.85 -19.18
CA TYR A 662 -18.71 48.96 -17.74
C TYR A 662 -17.65 49.99 -17.36
N PHE A 663 -16.42 49.84 -17.85
CA PHE A 663 -15.34 50.79 -17.54
C PHE A 663 -15.55 52.17 -18.16
N LYS A 664 -16.26 52.28 -19.28
CA LYS A 664 -16.64 53.58 -19.84
C LYS A 664 -17.62 54.34 -18.93
N LYS A 665 -18.53 53.62 -18.27
CA LYS A 665 -19.59 54.19 -17.42
C LYS A 665 -19.10 54.45 -15.99
N HIS A 666 -18.36 53.51 -15.41
CA HIS A 666 -17.97 53.52 -13.99
C HIS A 666 -16.54 54.00 -13.77
N GLY A 667 -15.68 53.93 -14.79
CA GLY A 667 -14.30 54.38 -14.73
C GLY A 667 -13.40 53.56 -13.80
N MET A 668 -12.24 54.16 -13.53
CA MET A 668 -11.24 53.87 -12.50
C MET A 668 -11.68 53.82 -11.02
N PRO A 669 -11.82 52.71 -10.26
CA PRO A 669 -11.86 52.83 -8.81
C PRO A 669 -10.48 53.28 -8.27
N PRO A 670 -10.44 54.06 -7.18
CA PRO A 670 -9.24 54.82 -6.79
C PRO A 670 -8.04 54.01 -6.21
N GLU A 671 -8.18 52.80 -5.65
CA GLU A 671 -7.04 52.04 -5.05
C GLU A 671 -7.29 50.51 -5.00
N PRO A 672 -6.22 49.70 -5.11
CA PRO A 672 -5.94 48.92 -6.31
C PRO A 672 -7.00 47.85 -6.60
N ARG A 673 -7.52 47.88 -7.84
CA ARG A 673 -8.29 46.80 -8.51
C ARG A 673 -7.80 46.81 -9.96
N THR A 674 -6.99 45.83 -10.32
CA THR A 674 -5.67 46.07 -10.93
C THR A 674 -5.60 46.20 -12.46
N TRP A 675 -4.42 46.61 -12.97
CA TRP A 675 -3.82 46.33 -14.30
C TRP A 675 -2.29 46.48 -14.18
N GLY A 676 -1.73 45.75 -13.22
CA GLY A 676 -0.30 45.48 -13.12
C GLY A 676 0.22 44.62 -14.28
N PRO A 677 1.43 44.04 -14.18
CA PRO A 677 2.09 43.35 -15.30
C PRO A 677 1.33 42.13 -15.86
N GLU A 678 0.33 41.60 -15.15
CA GLU A 678 -0.48 40.43 -15.58
C GLU A 678 -1.79 40.80 -16.30
N ASP A 679 -2.14 42.09 -16.37
CA ASP A 679 -3.41 42.56 -16.96
C ASP A 679 -4.70 42.12 -16.21
N TYR A 680 -4.52 41.59 -14.99
CA TYR A 680 -5.56 41.20 -14.02
C TYR A 680 -6.36 42.42 -13.53
N PHE A 681 -7.69 42.30 -13.36
CA PHE A 681 -8.56 43.25 -12.65
C PHE A 681 -9.59 42.50 -11.79
N SER A 682 -9.77 42.89 -10.53
CA SER A 682 -10.68 42.22 -9.58
C SER A 682 -11.95 43.03 -9.28
N PHE A 683 -13.10 42.37 -9.35
CA PHE A 683 -14.43 42.92 -9.09
C PHE A 683 -14.89 42.66 -7.65
N ILE A 684 -15.73 43.54 -7.09
CA ILE A 684 -16.58 43.22 -5.93
C ILE A 684 -17.92 42.64 -6.35
N ALA A 685 -18.65 42.07 -5.38
CA ALA A 685 -19.96 41.47 -5.59
C ALA A 685 -20.95 42.43 -6.26
N GLU A 686 -21.00 43.69 -5.81
CA GLU A 686 -21.89 44.73 -6.33
C GLU A 686 -21.61 45.05 -7.81
N GLU A 687 -20.35 44.96 -8.22
CA GLU A 687 -19.96 45.18 -9.62
C GLU A 687 -20.32 43.98 -10.48
N VAL A 688 -20.20 42.75 -9.96
CA VAL A 688 -20.67 41.55 -10.65
C VAL A 688 -22.19 41.56 -10.80
N ASP A 689 -22.93 42.08 -9.84
CA ASP A 689 -24.39 42.22 -9.90
C ASP A 689 -24.84 43.12 -11.04
N TRP A 690 -24.07 44.17 -11.38
CA TRP A 690 -24.34 44.99 -12.57
C TRP A 690 -24.37 44.16 -13.86
N PHE A 691 -23.45 43.20 -14.01
CA PHE A 691 -23.44 42.30 -15.17
C PHE A 691 -24.63 41.34 -15.16
N LYS A 692 -25.05 40.86 -13.97
CA LYS A 692 -26.24 40.00 -13.83
C LYS A 692 -27.52 40.75 -14.20
N GLU A 693 -27.66 42.00 -13.75
CA GLU A 693 -28.78 42.88 -14.10
C GLU A 693 -28.83 43.17 -15.61
N ALA A 694 -27.66 43.24 -16.26
CA ALA A 694 -27.53 43.34 -17.71
C ALA A 694 -27.76 42.02 -18.46
N GLY A 695 -28.18 40.94 -17.77
CA GLY A 695 -28.54 39.65 -18.36
C GLY A 695 -27.40 38.64 -18.47
N CYS A 696 -26.25 38.86 -17.84
CA CYS A 696 -25.16 37.87 -17.79
C CYS A 696 -25.42 36.79 -16.73
N GLU A 697 -24.99 35.56 -16.99
CA GLU A 697 -25.27 34.40 -16.14
C GLU A 697 -24.01 33.92 -15.41
N VAL A 698 -24.10 33.65 -14.10
CA VAL A 698 -23.02 32.98 -13.37
C VAL A 698 -23.12 31.47 -13.62
N VAL A 699 -22.10 30.90 -14.25
CA VAL A 699 -22.08 29.49 -14.68
C VAL A 699 -20.88 28.79 -14.07
N LYS A 700 -21.14 27.75 -13.28
CA LYS A 700 -20.12 26.76 -12.91
C LYS A 700 -19.90 25.84 -14.10
N VAL A 701 -18.70 25.88 -14.69
CA VAL A 701 -18.36 25.04 -15.84
C VAL A 701 -18.13 23.62 -15.35
N CYS A 702 -18.92 22.68 -15.88
CA CYS A 702 -18.77 21.25 -15.62
C CYS A 702 -18.09 20.59 -16.83
N ALA A 703 -17.29 19.56 -16.58
CA ALA A 703 -16.50 18.87 -17.60
C ALA A 703 -16.24 17.41 -17.20
N ASP A 704 -16.22 16.53 -18.18
CA ASP A 704 -15.84 15.13 -18.02
C ASP A 704 -14.33 14.95 -18.30
N PRO A 705 -13.71 13.82 -17.87
CA PRO A 705 -12.33 13.53 -18.21
C PRO A 705 -12.09 13.54 -19.73
N GLY A 706 -11.07 14.27 -20.16
CA GLY A 706 -10.72 14.47 -21.58
C GLY A 706 -11.32 15.73 -22.20
N ASP A 707 -12.24 16.42 -21.53
CA ASP A 707 -12.78 17.68 -22.02
C ASP A 707 -11.75 18.82 -21.97
N LEU A 708 -11.81 19.69 -22.97
CA LEU A 708 -11.07 20.95 -23.02
C LEU A 708 -12.04 22.12 -22.80
N ILE A 709 -11.79 22.91 -21.76
CA ILE A 709 -12.52 24.14 -21.49
C ILE A 709 -11.69 25.30 -22.02
N ILE A 710 -12.31 26.19 -22.81
CA ILE A 710 -11.67 27.41 -23.32
C ILE A 710 -12.58 28.60 -23.03
N TRP A 711 -12.02 29.70 -22.54
CA TRP A 711 -12.75 30.95 -22.36
C TRP A 711 -11.93 32.17 -22.75
N ASP A 712 -12.65 33.24 -23.08
CA ASP A 712 -12.09 34.56 -23.33
C ASP A 712 -11.68 35.21 -22.00
N SER A 713 -10.43 35.62 -21.85
CA SER A 713 -9.87 36.20 -20.62
C SER A 713 -10.53 37.52 -20.18
N ARG A 714 -11.37 38.13 -21.04
CA ARG A 714 -12.23 39.27 -20.68
C ARG A 714 -13.52 38.84 -19.96
N THR A 715 -13.82 37.55 -19.92
CA THR A 715 -14.98 37.02 -19.19
C THR A 715 -14.66 37.03 -17.70
N ILE A 716 -15.54 37.57 -16.87
CA ILE A 716 -15.35 37.59 -15.42
C ILE A 716 -15.36 36.13 -14.96
N HIS A 717 -14.32 35.72 -14.25
CA HIS A 717 -14.17 34.34 -13.80
C HIS A 717 -13.47 34.25 -12.45
N TYR A 718 -13.58 33.08 -11.82
CA TYR A 718 -12.90 32.73 -10.58
C TYR A 718 -12.99 31.21 -10.36
N ASN A 719 -12.23 30.67 -9.41
CA ASN A 719 -12.41 29.27 -9.00
C ASN A 719 -13.30 29.17 -7.76
N ARG A 720 -14.14 28.14 -7.74
CA ARG A 720 -14.85 27.69 -6.54
C ARG A 720 -14.08 26.53 -5.92
N LEU A 721 -14.01 26.45 -4.59
CA LEU A 721 -13.55 25.22 -3.94
C LEU A 721 -14.58 24.09 -4.08
N PRO A 722 -14.15 22.82 -4.17
CA PRO A 722 -15.06 21.69 -4.20
C PRO A 722 -15.79 21.52 -2.86
N GLU A 723 -17.10 21.34 -2.95
CA GLU A 723 -17.98 20.88 -1.86
C GLU A 723 -18.10 19.35 -1.86
N SER A 724 -17.81 18.72 -3.01
CA SER A 724 -17.79 17.28 -3.14
C SER A 724 -16.46 16.68 -2.70
N GLN A 725 -16.45 15.34 -2.67
CA GLN A 725 -15.25 14.53 -2.43
C GLN A 725 -14.61 14.04 -3.73
N GLN A 726 -14.87 14.70 -4.86
CA GLN A 726 -14.21 14.38 -6.12
C GLN A 726 -12.82 15.00 -6.18
N VAL A 727 -11.84 14.25 -6.69
CA VAL A 727 -10.52 14.81 -7.02
C VAL A 727 -10.69 15.76 -8.19
N ARG A 728 -10.16 16.98 -8.06
CA ARG A 728 -9.95 17.85 -9.21
C ARG A 728 -8.53 17.65 -9.73
N SER A 729 -8.40 17.26 -10.99
CA SER A 729 -7.11 17.11 -11.66
C SER A 729 -7.20 17.78 -13.03
N ILE A 730 -6.42 18.84 -13.23
CA ILE A 730 -6.41 19.61 -14.47
C ILE A 730 -5.01 20.14 -14.81
N VAL A 731 -4.78 20.42 -16.09
CA VAL A 731 -3.64 21.22 -16.57
C VAL A 731 -4.15 22.54 -17.11
N TYR A 732 -3.51 23.64 -16.72
CA TYR A 732 -3.74 24.93 -17.34
C TYR A 732 -2.91 25.02 -18.62
N ALA A 733 -3.56 25.46 -19.69
CA ALA A 733 -2.96 25.53 -21.01
C ALA A 733 -3.61 26.65 -21.83
N CYS A 734 -2.97 27.82 -21.85
CA CYS A 734 -3.40 28.96 -22.63
C CYS A 734 -2.57 29.01 -23.91
N TYR A 735 -3.19 29.32 -25.05
CA TYR A 735 -2.47 29.44 -26.33
C TYR A 735 -2.72 30.79 -26.99
N ALA A 736 -1.72 31.29 -27.68
CA ALA A 736 -1.81 32.49 -28.51
C ALA A 736 -0.95 32.34 -29.78
N PRO A 737 -1.25 33.06 -30.88
CA PRO A 737 -0.43 33.05 -32.08
C PRO A 737 1.02 33.46 -31.79
N ALA A 738 1.98 32.71 -32.33
CA ALA A 738 3.40 33.01 -32.15
C ALA A 738 3.78 34.42 -32.63
N ARG A 739 3.13 34.89 -33.71
CA ARG A 739 3.28 36.27 -34.24
C ARG A 739 2.91 37.39 -33.26
N PHE A 740 2.24 37.09 -32.14
CA PHE A 740 1.92 38.08 -31.10
C PHE A 740 3.05 38.27 -30.10
N ALA A 741 4.07 37.40 -30.09
CA ALA A 741 5.21 37.53 -29.18
C ALA A 741 6.27 38.47 -29.75
N SER A 742 6.85 39.32 -28.90
CA SER A 742 8.04 40.07 -29.26
C SER A 742 9.29 39.17 -29.20
N GLU A 743 10.35 39.54 -29.90
CA GLU A 743 11.63 38.81 -29.82
C GLU A 743 12.17 38.75 -28.38
N LYS A 744 11.92 39.80 -27.59
CA LYS A 744 12.29 39.85 -26.18
C LYS A 744 11.51 38.80 -25.36
N ASP A 745 10.21 38.68 -25.59
CA ASP A 745 9.36 37.73 -24.87
C ASP A 745 9.71 36.28 -25.25
N LEU A 746 9.99 36.01 -26.54
CA LEU A 746 10.45 34.68 -26.98
C LEU A 746 11.77 34.29 -26.32
N LYS A 747 12.73 35.21 -26.23
CA LYS A 747 14.01 34.96 -25.53
C LYS A 747 13.81 34.62 -24.06
N LEU A 748 12.97 35.39 -23.36
CA LEU A 748 12.68 35.13 -21.95
C LEU A 748 11.91 33.82 -21.76
N LYS A 749 10.94 33.52 -22.63
CA LYS A 749 10.17 32.28 -22.59
C LYS A 749 11.07 31.05 -22.78
N ALA A 750 11.96 31.10 -23.78
CA ALA A 750 12.92 30.03 -24.04
C ALA A 750 13.87 29.83 -22.84
N GLN A 751 14.33 30.92 -22.22
CA GLN A 751 15.12 30.85 -21.00
C GLN A 751 14.37 30.13 -19.87
N LEU A 752 13.13 30.54 -19.56
CA LEU A 752 12.33 29.91 -18.50
C LEU A 752 12.05 28.43 -18.79
N PHE A 753 11.82 28.08 -20.06
CA PHE A 753 11.67 26.68 -20.46
C PHE A 753 12.92 25.85 -20.18
N HIS A 754 14.12 26.34 -20.52
CA HIS A 754 15.38 25.64 -20.22
C HIS A 754 15.67 25.53 -18.72
N GLU A 755 15.28 26.55 -17.95
CA GLU A 755 15.38 26.57 -16.49
C GLU A 755 14.28 25.75 -15.80
N ARG A 756 13.30 25.22 -16.55
CA ARG A 756 12.12 24.48 -16.03
C ARG A 756 11.28 25.30 -15.05
N LYS A 757 11.16 26.59 -15.32
CA LYS A 757 10.40 27.54 -14.51
C LYS A 757 9.05 27.84 -15.11
N PRO A 758 8.00 28.05 -14.30
CA PRO A 758 6.68 28.44 -14.80
C PRO A 758 6.67 29.79 -15.53
N THR A 759 5.67 30.00 -16.38
CA THR A 759 5.27 31.33 -16.88
C THR A 759 3.99 31.82 -16.20
N THR A 760 3.50 32.99 -16.59
CA THR A 760 2.10 33.37 -16.37
C THR A 760 1.17 32.64 -17.34
N HIS A 761 -0.13 32.90 -17.23
CA HIS A 761 -1.13 32.40 -18.19
C HIS A 761 -0.98 33.02 -19.60
N TRP A 762 -0.15 34.06 -19.77
CA TRP A 762 0.09 34.67 -21.07
C TRP A 762 1.14 33.88 -21.87
N PRO A 763 0.81 33.36 -23.07
CA PRO A 763 1.75 32.53 -23.82
C PRO A 763 2.85 33.35 -24.52
N ASN A 764 2.55 34.60 -24.87
CA ASN A 764 3.30 35.41 -25.84
C ASN A 764 3.85 36.75 -25.28
N MET A 765 3.42 37.18 -24.09
CA MET A 765 3.83 38.45 -23.46
C MET A 765 3.57 38.39 -21.96
N ASN A 766 3.87 39.45 -21.19
CA ASN A 766 3.70 39.44 -19.73
C ASN A 766 4.36 38.20 -19.07
N ILE A 767 5.51 37.80 -19.62
CA ILE A 767 6.26 36.62 -19.20
C ILE A 767 7.21 37.04 -18.08
N PHE A 768 7.18 36.33 -16.96
CA PHE A 768 8.16 36.43 -15.89
C PHE A 768 8.19 35.12 -15.10
N ASP A 769 9.21 34.98 -14.27
CA ASP A 769 9.41 33.83 -13.38
C ASP A 769 8.29 33.80 -12.33
N GLY A 770 7.42 32.79 -12.42
CA GLY A 770 6.31 32.58 -11.47
C GLY A 770 6.73 31.89 -10.18
N THR A 771 8.03 31.69 -9.91
CA THR A 771 8.49 31.07 -8.66
C THR A 771 8.36 32.03 -7.47
N SER A 772 7.76 31.51 -6.41
CA SER A 772 7.66 32.12 -5.08
C SER A 772 9.02 32.03 -4.37
N VAL A 773 9.54 33.20 -3.99
CA VAL A 773 10.73 33.30 -3.16
C VAL A 773 10.30 33.02 -1.72
N ASP A 774 10.80 31.94 -1.13
CA ASP A 774 10.67 31.60 0.29
C ASP A 774 9.34 31.01 0.80
N GLU A 775 8.69 30.12 0.04
CA GLU A 775 7.61 29.29 0.60
C GLU A 775 8.15 28.18 1.51
N LEU A 776 7.98 28.39 2.82
CA LEU A 776 8.22 27.40 3.85
C LEU A 776 6.97 26.53 4.02
N ARG A 777 7.11 25.21 3.83
CA ARG A 777 6.07 24.26 4.16
C ARG A 777 6.09 24.00 5.67
N PHE A 778 5.03 24.40 6.36
CA PHE A 778 4.93 24.33 7.82
C PHE A 778 6.06 25.08 8.54
N GLY A 779 6.46 26.26 8.02
CA GLY A 779 7.52 27.08 8.61
C GLY A 779 8.94 26.51 8.45
N LYS A 780 9.14 25.48 7.62
CA LYS A 780 10.44 24.91 7.27
C LYS A 780 10.61 24.81 5.75
N PRO A 781 11.86 24.79 5.23
CA PRO A 781 12.09 24.48 3.82
C PRO A 781 11.44 23.15 3.46
N ASP A 782 10.68 23.10 2.37
CA ASP A 782 10.08 21.84 1.91
C ASP A 782 11.19 20.90 1.41
N ALA A 783 11.38 19.78 2.09
CA ALA A 783 12.35 18.74 1.70
C ALA A 783 12.02 18.09 0.35
N CYS A 784 10.76 18.21 -0.10
CA CYS A 784 10.31 17.77 -1.41
C CYS A 784 10.44 18.84 -2.50
N LYS A 785 10.97 20.04 -2.19
CA LYS A 785 11.16 21.10 -3.20
C LYS A 785 12.14 20.63 -4.27
N ARG A 786 11.67 20.58 -5.52
CA ARG A 786 12.46 20.21 -6.69
C ARG A 786 12.60 21.40 -7.62
N VAL A 787 13.78 21.56 -8.19
CA VAL A 787 14.07 22.55 -9.24
C VAL A 787 13.86 21.98 -10.65
N ARG A 788 13.60 20.68 -10.77
CA ARG A 788 13.32 19.98 -12.02
C ARG A 788 12.18 18.96 -11.86
N PRO A 789 11.45 18.66 -12.94
CA PRO A 789 10.43 17.60 -12.95
C PRO A 789 11.00 16.21 -12.60
N VAL A 790 10.13 15.27 -12.22
CA VAL A 790 10.49 13.87 -11.93
C VAL A 790 10.82 13.19 -13.25
N ASN A 791 9.93 13.39 -14.23
CA ASN A 791 10.12 12.96 -15.60
C ASN A 791 10.22 14.22 -16.46
N ASP A 792 11.41 14.47 -16.99
CA ASP A 792 11.68 15.68 -17.76
C ASP A 792 10.95 15.67 -19.10
N VAL A 793 10.57 16.86 -19.58
CA VAL A 793 9.89 17.03 -20.86
C VAL A 793 10.74 16.50 -22.02
N VAL A 794 10.10 15.75 -22.92
CA VAL A 794 10.70 15.33 -24.19
C VAL A 794 10.69 16.51 -25.16
N GLU A 795 11.87 17.07 -25.44
CA GLU A 795 12.04 18.25 -26.29
C GLU A 795 11.88 17.92 -27.79
N THR A 796 10.65 17.62 -28.22
CA THR A 796 10.30 17.46 -29.62
C THR A 796 10.23 18.81 -30.35
N ASP A 797 10.27 18.80 -31.68
CA ASP A 797 10.10 20.02 -32.49
C ASP A 797 8.80 20.77 -32.17
N THR A 798 7.71 20.05 -31.90
CA THR A 798 6.42 20.64 -31.51
C THR A 798 6.53 21.32 -30.16
N VAL A 799 7.10 20.63 -29.15
CA VAL A 799 7.31 21.20 -27.81
C VAL A 799 8.18 22.45 -27.87
N LEU A 800 9.31 22.39 -28.59
CA LEU A 800 10.23 23.51 -28.71
C LEU A 800 9.59 24.72 -29.39
N ARG A 801 8.72 24.52 -30.38
CA ARG A 801 7.95 25.59 -31.02
C ARG A 801 6.91 26.19 -30.09
N LEU A 802 6.10 25.36 -29.43
CA LEU A 802 5.09 25.80 -28.46
C LEU A 802 5.71 26.55 -27.26
N ALA A 803 6.89 26.14 -26.83
CA ALA A 803 7.65 26.78 -25.77
C ALA A 803 8.34 28.08 -26.22
N GLY A 804 8.35 28.41 -27.51
CA GLY A 804 9.03 29.58 -28.07
C GLY A 804 10.56 29.45 -28.15
N VAL A 805 11.10 28.23 -27.98
CA VAL A 805 12.54 27.92 -28.12
C VAL A 805 12.93 27.82 -29.60
N LYS A 806 12.05 27.24 -30.42
CA LYS A 806 12.22 27.09 -31.87
C LYS A 806 11.21 27.98 -32.58
N SER A 807 11.64 28.67 -33.64
CA SER A 807 10.71 29.43 -34.49
C SER A 807 9.79 28.47 -35.27
N TYR A 808 8.59 28.97 -35.61
CA TYR A 808 7.66 28.24 -36.48
C TYR A 808 8.22 28.06 -37.89
#